data_AF-A0A218Z7Z6-F1
#
_entry.id   AF-A0A218Z7Z6-F1
#
_cell.length_a   1.000
_cell.length_b   1.000
_cell.length_c   1.000
_cell.angle_alpha   90.00
_cell.angle_beta   90.00
_cell.angle_gamma   90.00
#
_symmetry.space_group_name_H-M   'P 1'
#
loop_
_entity.id
_entity.type
_entity.pdbx_description
1 polymer ?
#
loop_
_entity_poly.entity_id
_entity_poly.type
_entity_poly.pdbx_seq_one_letter_code
_entity_poly.pdbx_strand_id
1 'polypeptide(L)'
;MPKAIVMKHLEGKPGKVYYPLQLTEVPPPSPGPHELLIRIHAAALNHRDFFLRQALYPAPSFDVPLLADGCGVVQSAGTSASPSWVGKRVILVPGRGWTDCPEGPEAPAGYQILGGTKAIPLGTLQEVVAIHEDEVEEAPAHLSRTEAAALPLTGLTAWRAYVTKSGNALPGRNILITGIGGGVALNVLQFVVAMAGNAFVTSGSLDKIDRAKEMGAKGGVIYKTEGWEKELKKILPQDRPYIDAVIDGAGSDVIAKGTKLLKHGGVVVQYGMTVSPKMDWSMNAVLKNLELRGSTMGSRREFKDMVAFVNEKKIKPVISRSVKGLENMKDIDGLFDDIKNGSQFGKLVIDLLSEEGAAIDFRHGLGKRPPTDWGKVERAIEVTRNSKERLTYVWIDTCCIDKSNTSELSEAINLIFNWYARAVVCYAQIADDEGEFVPATDASSGWALGHQDVDSSVSGDSALTETAKTRVKNCRWLTRGWTLQEVITPPTVWFFDRNWRIDRKISEVPRNSPQQQNIMALLSKMTIVKKMSWAQNRQTYKTEDIAYSLLGIFGVNMAMTCVLQFHGILAHSPAEFADAGSLELSRNAITNPDFTLTINGLKINAQVRNIPDSKYLFLGLNCSDRSDGPQNTRGFTLQVIGFKKDKRTKPSSLTTELGSRPFQPKKEFFISADNTDVDTEHLDRSENQPWRRTGTGWERLEEVGKTRVLAGGRQQEYDD
;
A
#
# COMPACT_ATOMS: atom_id res chain seq x y z
N MET A 1 -11.53 -5.31 17.30
CA MET A 1 -10.66 -4.72 18.34
C MET A 1 -9.31 -4.44 17.71
N PRO A 2 -8.57 -3.38 18.10
CA PRO A 2 -7.21 -3.18 17.64
C PRO A 2 -6.30 -4.35 18.01
N LYS A 3 -5.36 -4.69 17.13
CA LYS A 3 -4.37 -5.75 17.34
C LYS A 3 -3.06 -5.19 17.89
N ALA A 4 -2.37 -6.01 18.67
CA ALA A 4 -1.06 -5.72 19.26
C ALA A 4 -0.22 -6.99 19.37
N ILE A 5 1.10 -6.84 19.46
CA ILE A 5 2.01 -7.96 19.75
C ILE A 5 2.65 -7.75 21.12
N VAL A 6 2.46 -8.75 21.98
CA VAL A 6 3.05 -8.85 23.32
C VAL A 6 4.00 -10.04 23.40
N MET A 7 4.74 -10.14 24.51
CA MET A 7 5.51 -11.35 24.83
C MET A 7 4.61 -12.33 25.58
N LYS A 8 4.69 -13.62 25.24
CA LYS A 8 4.06 -14.68 26.02
C LYS A 8 5.01 -15.17 27.11
N HIS A 9 4.52 -15.26 28.33
CA HIS A 9 5.32 -15.75 29.46
C HIS A 9 5.75 -17.20 29.26
N LEU A 10 7.01 -17.49 29.60
CA LEU A 10 7.58 -18.83 29.63
C LEU A 10 8.52 -18.93 30.83
N GLU A 11 8.46 -20.00 31.61
CA GLU A 11 9.41 -20.18 32.70
C GLU A 11 10.83 -20.39 32.16
N GLY A 12 11.82 -19.75 32.78
CA GLY A 12 13.21 -19.93 32.42
C GLY A 12 14.16 -18.94 33.08
N LYS A 13 15.46 -19.22 33.00
CA LYS A 13 16.52 -18.36 33.56
C LYS A 13 16.89 -17.24 32.59
N PRO A 14 17.24 -16.03 33.08
CA PRO A 14 17.79 -14.96 32.25
C PRO A 14 18.92 -15.42 31.33
N GLY A 15 18.86 -15.02 30.06
CA GLY A 15 19.81 -15.40 29.01
C GLY A 15 19.66 -16.82 28.47
N LYS A 16 18.82 -17.66 29.09
CA LYS A 16 18.46 -19.01 28.59
C LYS A 16 17.02 -19.09 28.10
N VAL A 17 16.14 -18.30 28.69
CA VAL A 17 14.74 -18.17 28.23
C VAL A 17 14.68 -17.35 26.95
N TYR A 18 13.69 -17.64 26.11
CA TYR A 18 13.33 -16.80 24.97
C TYR A 18 11.80 -16.70 24.89
N TYR A 19 11.25 -15.54 25.24
CA TYR A 19 9.81 -15.31 25.25
C TYR A 19 9.30 -15.25 23.80
N PRO A 20 8.35 -16.14 23.42
CA PRO A 20 7.74 -16.07 22.11
C PRO A 20 6.82 -14.86 22.00
N LEU A 21 6.65 -14.37 20.78
CA LEU A 21 5.71 -13.30 20.49
C LEU A 21 4.28 -13.86 20.44
N GLN A 22 3.31 -13.04 20.82
CA GLN A 22 1.90 -13.38 20.77
C GLN A 22 1.13 -12.19 20.21
N LEU A 23 0.40 -12.43 19.12
CA LEU A 23 -0.62 -11.50 18.64
C LEU A 23 -1.82 -11.56 19.59
N THR A 24 -2.28 -10.40 20.02
CA THR A 24 -3.44 -10.23 20.89
C THR A 24 -4.31 -9.08 20.40
N GLU A 25 -5.56 -9.07 20.82
CA GLU A 25 -6.43 -7.90 20.71
C GLU A 25 -6.31 -7.06 21.99
N VAL A 26 -6.37 -5.73 21.83
CA VAL A 26 -6.38 -4.76 22.93
C VAL A 26 -7.65 -3.93 22.88
N PRO A 27 -8.18 -3.46 24.03
CA PRO A 27 -9.30 -2.53 24.06
C PRO A 27 -9.00 -1.28 23.22
N PRO A 28 -9.97 -0.77 22.43
CA PRO A 28 -9.77 0.46 21.68
C PRO A 28 -9.49 1.62 22.64
N PRO A 29 -8.33 2.28 22.56
CA PRO A 29 -8.05 3.40 23.45
C PRO A 29 -8.93 4.59 23.07
N SER A 30 -9.38 5.34 24.07
CA SER A 30 -10.01 6.65 23.88
C SER A 30 -9.04 7.71 24.38
N PRO A 31 -8.76 8.78 23.62
CA PRO A 31 -7.82 9.79 24.05
C PRO A 31 -8.38 10.53 25.28
N GLY A 32 -7.58 10.64 26.34
CA GLY A 32 -7.82 11.58 27.43
C GLY A 32 -7.74 13.05 26.97
N PRO A 33 -8.01 14.03 27.85
CA PRO A 33 -8.15 15.43 27.46
C PRO A 33 -6.97 15.99 26.66
N HIS A 34 -5.72 15.67 27.04
CA HIS A 34 -4.50 16.13 26.37
C HIS A 34 -3.83 15.05 25.50
N GLU A 35 -4.55 13.97 25.19
CA GLU A 35 -4.01 12.86 24.40
C GLU A 35 -4.45 12.93 22.94
N LEU A 36 -3.62 12.32 22.10
CA LEU A 36 -3.87 12.09 20.69
C LEU A 36 -4.13 10.60 20.48
N LEU A 37 -5.17 10.28 19.72
CA LEU A 37 -5.40 8.93 19.23
C LEU A 37 -4.67 8.78 17.90
N ILE A 38 -3.68 7.90 17.84
CA ILE A 38 -2.79 7.74 16.68
C ILE A 38 -2.94 6.33 16.13
N ARG A 39 -3.16 6.24 14.82
CA ARG A 39 -3.05 4.97 14.08
C ARG A 39 -1.59 4.75 13.71
N ILE A 40 -0.99 3.70 14.26
CA ILE A 40 0.40 3.36 13.95
C ILE A 40 0.47 2.76 12.56
N HIS A 41 1.37 3.31 11.73
CA HIS A 41 1.62 2.86 10.37
C HIS A 41 2.88 2.01 10.27
N ALA A 42 3.89 2.26 11.12
CA ALA A 42 5.10 1.45 11.20
C ALA A 42 5.71 1.53 12.60
N ALA A 43 6.37 0.45 13.03
CA ALA A 43 7.10 0.38 14.29
C ALA A 43 8.48 -0.26 14.07
N ALA A 44 9.50 0.14 14.83
CA ALA A 44 10.88 -0.32 14.61
C ALA A 44 11.49 -1.02 15.82
N LEU A 45 12.27 -2.07 15.55
CA LEU A 45 12.94 -2.84 16.58
C LEU A 45 14.18 -2.12 17.11
N ASN A 46 14.43 -2.28 18.41
CA ASN A 46 15.66 -1.89 19.09
C ASN A 46 16.29 -3.11 19.77
N HIS A 47 17.59 -3.02 20.07
CA HIS A 47 18.31 -4.14 20.69
C HIS A 47 17.74 -4.51 22.08
N ARG A 48 17.17 -3.53 22.80
CA ARG A 48 16.46 -3.78 24.06
C ARG A 48 15.29 -4.74 23.92
N ASP A 49 14.60 -4.74 22.78
CA ASP A 49 13.43 -5.59 22.55
C ASP A 49 13.85 -7.06 22.42
N PHE A 50 15.04 -7.30 21.87
CA PHE A 50 15.68 -8.61 21.88
C PHE A 50 16.08 -9.06 23.30
N PHE A 51 16.68 -8.15 24.09
CA PHE A 51 17.03 -8.45 25.48
C PHE A 51 15.81 -8.70 26.39
N LEU A 52 14.70 -8.00 26.14
CA LEU A 52 13.42 -8.26 26.82
C LEU A 52 12.99 -9.71 26.60
N ARG A 53 13.06 -10.21 25.37
CA ARG A 53 12.72 -11.61 25.04
C ARG A 53 13.64 -12.61 25.74
N GLN A 54 14.87 -12.23 26.08
CA GLN A 54 15.83 -13.10 26.78
C GLN A 54 15.81 -12.96 28.32
N ALA A 55 14.91 -12.14 28.87
CA ALA A 55 14.93 -11.71 30.27
C ALA A 55 16.29 -11.10 30.72
N LEU A 56 17.03 -10.51 29.77
CA LEU A 56 18.27 -9.76 30.03
C LEU A 56 18.01 -8.26 30.24
N TYR A 57 16.76 -7.82 30.10
CA TYR A 57 16.33 -6.46 30.37
C TYR A 57 15.46 -6.43 31.64
N PRO A 58 15.57 -5.41 32.52
CA PRO A 58 14.81 -5.34 33.75
C PRO A 58 13.29 -5.30 33.54
N ALA A 59 12.56 -5.97 34.43
CA ALA A 59 11.10 -5.90 34.57
C ALA A 59 10.31 -6.09 33.24
N PRO A 60 10.51 -7.21 32.50
CA PRO A 60 9.73 -7.50 31.32
C PRO A 60 8.24 -7.60 31.67
N SER A 61 7.39 -7.12 30.76
CA SER A 61 5.93 -7.23 30.86
C SER A 61 5.40 -8.13 29.74
N PHE A 62 4.39 -8.93 30.07
CA PHE A 62 3.73 -9.85 29.14
C PHE A 62 2.37 -9.32 28.65
N ASP A 63 1.90 -8.22 29.23
CA ASP A 63 0.61 -7.60 28.92
C ASP A 63 0.76 -6.25 28.21
N VAL A 64 2.00 -5.78 28.03
CA VAL A 64 2.30 -4.49 27.39
C VAL A 64 2.86 -4.74 25.99
N PRO A 65 2.31 -4.09 24.93
CA PRO A 65 2.84 -4.21 23.59
C PRO A 65 4.34 -3.90 23.51
N LEU A 66 5.04 -4.57 22.59
CA LEU A 66 6.47 -4.36 22.39
C LEU A 66 6.79 -3.07 21.64
N LEU A 67 8.09 -2.77 21.59
CA LEU A 67 8.75 -1.70 20.82
C LEU A 67 8.48 -0.27 21.33
N ALA A 68 9.50 0.57 21.21
CA ALA A 68 9.48 1.97 21.64
C ALA A 68 9.36 2.98 20.48
N ASP A 69 9.63 2.54 19.25
CA ASP A 69 9.70 3.41 18.08
C ASP A 69 8.49 3.21 17.17
N GLY A 70 7.79 4.29 16.84
CA GLY A 70 6.61 4.23 15.96
C GLY A 70 6.41 5.51 15.15
N CYS A 71 5.82 5.33 13.97
CA CYS A 71 5.31 6.40 13.12
C CYS A 71 3.83 6.12 12.81
N GLY A 72 2.99 7.14 12.89
CA GLY A 72 1.55 7.01 12.67
C GLY A 72 0.89 8.30 12.22
N VAL A 73 -0.43 8.26 12.05
CA VAL A 73 -1.26 9.44 11.76
C VAL A 73 -2.24 9.67 12.89
N VAL A 74 -2.33 10.92 13.34
CA VAL A 74 -3.29 11.33 14.38
C VAL A 74 -4.71 11.25 13.82
N GLN A 75 -5.54 10.41 14.42
CA GLN A 75 -6.94 10.21 14.03
C GLN A 75 -7.89 11.19 14.72
N SER A 76 -7.65 11.44 16.00
CA SER A 76 -8.43 12.38 16.80
C SER A 76 -7.58 12.92 17.95
N ALA A 77 -8.02 14.04 18.51
CA ALA A 77 -7.41 14.68 19.67
C ALA A 77 -8.44 14.73 20.80
N GLY A 78 -7.96 14.65 22.04
CA GLY A 78 -8.75 14.92 23.24
C GLY A 78 -9.27 16.36 23.27
N THR A 79 -10.19 16.63 24.20
CA THR A 79 -10.89 17.92 24.29
C THR A 79 -9.98 19.12 24.58
N SER A 80 -8.82 18.88 25.19
CA SER A 80 -7.84 19.90 25.57
C SER A 80 -6.55 19.84 24.73
N ALA A 81 -6.36 18.79 23.93
CA ALA A 81 -5.26 18.68 22.99
C ALA A 81 -5.51 19.55 21.76
N SER A 82 -4.43 20.00 21.11
CA SER A 82 -4.53 20.84 19.93
C SER A 82 -5.19 20.09 18.76
N PRO A 83 -6.31 20.57 18.20
CA PRO A 83 -6.96 19.92 17.05
C PRO A 83 -6.11 19.98 15.78
N SER A 84 -5.08 20.84 15.74
CA SER A 84 -4.14 20.94 14.61
C SER A 84 -3.30 19.69 14.38
N TRP A 85 -3.25 18.78 15.37
CA TRP A 85 -2.58 17.50 15.23
C TRP A 85 -3.33 16.53 14.32
N VAL A 86 -4.65 16.63 14.21
CA VAL A 86 -5.47 15.67 13.46
C VAL A 86 -5.07 15.63 11.99
N GLY A 87 -4.82 14.42 11.47
CA GLY A 87 -4.35 14.18 10.10
C GLY A 87 -2.83 14.33 9.91
N LYS A 88 -2.10 14.86 10.89
CA LYS A 88 -0.63 14.93 10.80
C LYS A 88 0.00 13.56 11.00
N ARG A 89 1.12 13.36 10.30
CA ARG A 89 1.99 12.21 10.51
C ARG A 89 2.97 12.54 11.61
N VAL A 90 3.07 11.66 12.60
CA VAL A 90 3.85 11.88 13.81
C VAL A 90 4.78 10.70 14.09
N ILE A 91 5.91 11.00 14.72
CA ILE A 91 6.79 10.03 15.35
C ILE A 91 6.69 10.18 16.87
N LEU A 92 6.74 9.06 17.58
CA LEU A 92 6.59 9.04 19.03
C LEU A 92 7.93 9.26 19.72
N VAL A 93 7.92 10.00 20.83
CA VAL A 93 9.05 10.09 21.75
C VAL A 93 9.23 8.71 22.42
N PRO A 94 10.43 8.10 22.38
CA PRO A 94 10.63 6.70 22.78
C PRO A 94 10.66 6.49 24.31
N GLY A 95 10.44 7.52 25.12
CA GLY A 95 10.43 7.41 26.58
C GLY A 95 9.97 8.69 27.31
N ARG A 96 9.92 8.61 28.64
CA ARG A 96 9.48 9.69 29.53
C ARG A 96 10.49 9.92 30.66
N GLY A 97 10.31 11.04 31.35
CA GLY A 97 11.06 11.40 32.55
C GLY A 97 12.25 12.34 32.28
N TRP A 98 12.37 12.87 31.07
CA TRP A 98 13.44 13.78 30.70
C TRP A 98 12.98 14.90 29.77
N THR A 99 12.91 16.12 30.30
CA THR A 99 12.43 17.30 29.57
C THR A 99 13.55 17.98 28.80
N ASP A 100 14.53 18.57 29.50
CA ASP A 100 15.56 19.38 28.85
C ASP A 100 16.91 19.46 29.57
N CYS A 101 17.01 18.95 30.81
CA CYS A 101 18.24 19.03 31.58
C CYS A 101 19.42 18.35 30.85
N PRO A 102 20.55 19.06 30.60
CA PRO A 102 21.67 18.51 29.84
C PRO A 102 22.38 17.37 30.57
N GLU A 103 22.35 17.36 31.91
CA GLU A 103 23.07 16.39 32.74
C GLU A 103 22.42 15.00 32.68
N GLY A 104 21.10 14.94 32.86
CA GLY A 104 20.37 13.69 33.01
C GLY A 104 18.86 13.90 33.15
N PRO A 105 18.08 12.80 33.24
CA PRO A 105 16.63 12.84 33.47
C PRO A 105 16.26 13.57 34.77
N GLU A 106 15.27 14.46 34.74
CA GLU A 106 14.82 15.20 35.93
C GLU A 106 13.82 14.43 36.77
N ALA A 107 13.13 13.43 36.20
CA ALA A 107 12.12 12.69 36.93
C ALA A 107 12.75 11.85 38.07
N PRO A 108 12.14 11.81 39.27
CA PRO A 108 12.66 11.02 40.39
C PRO A 108 12.83 9.53 40.09
N ALA A 109 11.99 8.97 39.21
CA ALA A 109 12.06 7.58 38.75
C ALA A 109 13.08 7.36 37.61
N GLY A 110 13.79 8.39 37.19
CA GLY A 110 14.70 8.37 36.05
C GLY A 110 13.98 8.29 34.69
N TYR A 111 14.75 7.97 33.65
CA TYR A 111 14.21 7.77 32.29
C TYR A 111 13.54 6.42 32.15
N GLN A 112 12.34 6.40 31.56
CA GLN A 112 11.58 5.19 31.30
C GLN A 112 11.31 5.06 29.80
N ILE A 113 11.56 3.88 29.23
CA ILE A 113 11.42 3.62 27.79
C ILE A 113 10.05 2.98 27.52
N LEU A 114 9.40 3.37 26.41
CA LEU A 114 8.15 2.75 25.95
C LEU A 114 8.36 1.25 25.62
N GLY A 115 7.29 0.47 25.76
CA GLY A 115 7.15 -0.88 25.24
C GLY A 115 7.81 -1.97 26.09
N GLY A 116 7.09 -3.07 26.24
CA GLY A 116 7.58 -4.33 26.83
C GLY A 116 7.92 -4.29 28.33
N THR A 117 7.62 -3.21 29.04
CA THR A 117 7.83 -3.09 30.49
C THR A 117 6.62 -2.44 31.16
N LYS A 118 6.49 -2.60 32.48
CA LYS A 118 5.38 -1.99 33.25
C LYS A 118 5.62 -0.50 33.59
N ALA A 119 6.85 0.00 33.43
CA ALA A 119 7.20 1.37 33.77
C ALA A 119 6.40 2.39 32.94
N ILE A 120 6.28 2.12 31.64
CA ILE A 120 5.35 2.80 30.74
C ILE A 120 4.52 1.70 30.05
N PRO A 121 3.24 1.52 30.42
CA PRO A 121 2.40 0.45 29.88
C PRO A 121 1.88 0.77 28.47
N LEU A 122 2.76 1.26 27.59
CA LEU A 122 2.47 1.65 26.22
C LEU A 122 3.63 1.21 25.32
N GLY A 123 3.34 0.42 24.29
CA GLY A 123 4.28 0.06 23.23
C GLY A 123 3.80 0.51 21.85
N THR A 124 4.65 0.40 20.85
CA THR A 124 4.37 0.86 19.48
C THR A 124 3.99 -0.27 18.53
N LEU A 125 4.20 -1.53 18.91
CA LEU A 125 3.80 -2.68 18.11
C LEU A 125 2.32 -3.04 18.30
N GLN A 126 1.46 -2.09 17.96
CA GLN A 126 0.00 -2.17 18.00
C GLN A 126 -0.61 -1.21 16.98
N GLU A 127 -1.86 -1.44 16.56
CA GLU A 127 -2.50 -0.66 15.49
C GLU A 127 -2.86 0.78 15.91
N VAL A 128 -3.19 0.99 17.18
CA VAL A 128 -3.68 2.28 17.70
C VAL A 128 -3.08 2.56 19.06
N VAL A 129 -2.69 3.80 19.32
CA VAL A 129 -2.18 4.27 20.62
C VAL A 129 -2.88 5.56 21.03
N ALA A 130 -3.07 5.76 22.33
CA ALA A 130 -3.36 7.07 22.92
C ALA A 130 -2.12 7.56 23.66
N ILE A 131 -1.67 8.77 23.37
CA ILE A 131 -0.46 9.35 23.96
C ILE A 131 -0.60 10.87 24.10
N HIS A 132 0.02 11.46 25.12
CA HIS A 132 0.00 12.91 25.34
C HIS A 132 0.58 13.67 24.15
N GLU A 133 0.02 14.83 23.80
CA GLU A 133 0.43 15.62 22.64
C GLU A 133 1.91 16.10 22.70
N ASP A 134 2.45 16.28 23.90
CA ASP A 134 3.88 16.61 24.12
C ASP A 134 4.86 15.43 23.94
N GLU A 135 4.33 14.23 23.65
CA GLU A 135 5.14 13.02 23.46
C GLU A 135 5.19 12.58 21.99
N VAL A 136 4.90 13.51 21.08
CA VAL A 136 5.05 13.33 19.64
C VAL A 136 5.79 14.51 19.02
N GLU A 137 6.45 14.24 17.90
CA GLU A 137 6.94 15.27 16.98
C GLU A 137 6.36 14.99 15.59
N GLU A 138 6.20 16.03 14.78
CA GLU A 138 5.77 15.86 13.38
C GLU A 138 6.85 15.10 12.59
N ALA A 139 6.44 14.04 11.90
CA ALA A 139 7.35 13.18 11.15
C ALA A 139 7.92 13.94 9.94
N PRO A 140 9.26 14.05 9.76
CA PRO A 140 9.85 14.79 8.64
C PRO A 140 9.28 14.35 7.29
N ALA A 141 8.78 15.30 6.50
CA ALA A 141 7.96 15.01 5.31
C ALA A 141 8.68 14.16 4.25
N HIS A 142 10.01 14.28 4.13
CA HIS A 142 10.81 13.54 3.15
C HIS A 142 11.03 12.06 3.51
N LEU A 143 10.70 11.65 4.73
CA LEU A 143 10.82 10.27 5.17
C LEU A 143 9.57 9.48 4.79
N SER A 144 9.74 8.24 4.37
CA SER A 144 8.68 7.24 4.36
C SER A 144 8.24 6.90 5.78
N ARG A 145 7.10 6.20 5.93
CA ARG A 145 6.62 5.77 7.25
C ARG A 145 7.61 4.85 7.98
N THR A 146 8.27 3.96 7.25
CA THR A 146 9.24 3.01 7.81
C THR A 146 10.54 3.71 8.20
N GLU A 147 11.05 4.62 7.36
CA GLU A 147 12.19 5.48 7.70
C GLU A 147 11.89 6.36 8.92
N ALA A 148 10.70 6.98 8.98
CA ALA A 148 10.28 7.78 10.12
C ALA A 148 10.17 6.95 11.41
N ALA A 149 9.60 5.74 11.35
CA ALA A 149 9.55 4.83 12.50
C ALA A 149 10.94 4.36 12.94
N ALA A 150 11.94 4.33 12.05
CA ALA A 150 13.30 3.92 12.40
C ALA A 150 14.12 5.00 13.11
N LEU A 151 13.65 6.26 13.13
CA LEU A 151 14.38 7.38 13.69
C LEU A 151 14.42 7.46 15.22
N PRO A 152 13.32 7.29 15.98
CA PRO A 152 13.20 7.94 17.29
C PRO A 152 14.28 7.57 18.32
N LEU A 153 14.34 6.31 18.77
CA LEU A 153 15.28 5.88 19.80
C LEU A 153 16.73 6.01 19.34
N THR A 154 17.03 5.50 18.15
CA THR A 154 18.42 5.45 17.69
C THR A 154 18.96 6.81 17.27
N GLY A 155 18.12 7.65 16.68
CA GLY A 155 18.43 9.04 16.35
C GLY A 155 18.64 9.88 17.60
N LEU A 156 17.75 9.77 18.60
CA LEU A 156 17.90 10.47 19.89
C LEU A 156 19.19 10.09 20.61
N THR A 157 19.46 8.78 20.69
CA THR A 157 20.68 8.26 21.34
C THR A 157 21.94 8.75 20.61
N ALA A 158 21.92 8.73 19.27
CA ALA A 158 23.03 9.22 18.45
C ALA A 158 23.24 10.73 18.62
N TRP A 159 22.15 11.51 18.64
CA TRP A 159 22.19 12.96 18.82
C TRP A 159 22.80 13.32 20.16
N ARG A 160 22.29 12.74 21.25
CA ARG A 160 22.86 12.99 22.58
C ARG A 160 24.32 12.55 22.66
N ALA A 161 24.66 11.36 22.17
CA ALA A 161 26.02 10.85 22.28
C ALA A 161 27.02 11.75 21.53
N TYR A 162 26.70 12.11 20.28
CA TYR A 162 27.59 12.90 19.45
C TYR A 162 27.50 14.41 19.75
N VAL A 163 26.32 15.01 19.73
CA VAL A 163 26.15 16.46 19.85
C VAL A 163 26.36 16.91 21.29
N THR A 164 25.58 16.35 22.22
CA THR A 164 25.56 16.84 23.60
C THR A 164 26.75 16.35 24.42
N LYS A 165 26.97 15.03 24.46
CA LYS A 165 27.95 14.43 25.38
C LYS A 165 29.36 14.54 24.85
N SER A 166 29.60 14.39 23.55
CA SER A 166 30.95 14.50 23.01
C SER A 166 31.46 15.94 22.95
N GLY A 167 30.59 16.93 22.72
CA GLY A 167 31.01 18.32 22.48
C GLY A 167 31.88 18.50 21.22
N ASN A 168 31.93 17.48 20.34
CA ASN A 168 32.74 17.47 19.11
C ASN A 168 31.89 17.48 17.83
N ALA A 169 30.63 17.93 17.92
CA ALA A 169 29.77 18.24 16.78
C ALA A 169 30.22 19.53 16.07
N LEU A 170 31.46 19.52 15.58
CA LEU A 170 32.14 20.64 14.93
C LEU A 170 32.82 20.17 13.64
N PRO A 171 32.92 21.03 12.60
CA PRO A 171 33.60 20.69 11.36
C PRO A 171 35.05 20.25 11.58
N GLY A 172 35.51 19.29 10.76
CA GLY A 172 36.89 18.79 10.75
C GLY A 172 37.30 17.91 11.93
N ARG A 173 36.41 17.62 12.89
CA ARG A 173 36.70 16.73 14.01
C ARG A 173 36.76 15.27 13.57
N ASN A 174 37.76 14.54 14.04
CA ASN A 174 37.91 13.11 13.76
C ASN A 174 37.13 12.30 14.79
N ILE A 175 36.07 11.63 14.35
CA ILE A 175 35.16 10.89 15.23
C ILE A 175 35.27 9.40 14.92
N LEU A 176 35.61 8.59 15.92
CA LEU A 176 35.60 7.14 15.81
C LEU A 176 34.25 6.59 16.25
N ILE A 177 33.56 5.89 15.37
CA ILE A 177 32.26 5.25 15.60
C ILE A 177 32.47 3.74 15.63
N THR A 178 32.13 3.09 16.73
CA THR A 178 32.36 1.64 16.87
C THR A 178 31.14 0.83 16.45
N GLY A 179 31.38 -0.35 15.87
CA GLY A 179 30.30 -1.29 15.53
C GLY A 179 29.32 -0.79 14.47
N ILE A 180 29.83 -0.27 13.35
CA ILE A 180 28.99 0.25 12.26
C ILE A 180 28.08 -0.83 11.68
N GLY A 181 26.86 -0.43 11.33
CA GLY A 181 25.75 -1.31 10.96
C GLY A 181 24.61 -1.31 11.98
N GLY A 182 24.89 -0.94 13.24
CA GLY A 182 23.85 -0.66 14.24
C GLY A 182 23.13 0.68 13.97
N GLY A 183 21.86 0.77 14.35
CA GLY A 183 21.04 1.96 14.10
C GLY A 183 21.59 3.25 14.72
N VAL A 184 22.13 3.19 15.96
CA VAL A 184 22.75 4.37 16.59
C VAL A 184 24.02 4.77 15.83
N ALA A 185 24.92 3.82 15.55
CA ALA A 185 26.18 4.07 14.83
C ALA A 185 25.96 4.69 13.45
N LEU A 186 24.93 4.25 12.71
CA LEU A 186 24.58 4.81 11.41
C LEU A 186 23.98 6.22 11.50
N ASN A 187 23.20 6.52 12.54
CA ASN A 187 22.74 7.90 12.78
C ASN A 187 23.92 8.81 13.15
N VAL A 188 24.85 8.36 14.01
CA VAL A 188 26.08 9.11 14.33
C VAL A 188 26.88 9.39 13.05
N LEU A 189 27.08 8.41 12.18
CA LEU A 189 27.78 8.60 10.90
C LEU A 189 27.14 9.71 10.07
N GLN A 190 25.82 9.66 9.88
CA GLN A 190 25.10 10.66 9.12
C GLN A 190 25.19 12.06 9.75
N PHE A 191 25.12 12.16 11.08
CA PHE A 191 25.27 13.44 11.79
C PHE A 191 26.68 14.00 11.66
N VAL A 192 27.72 13.17 11.81
CA VAL A 192 29.11 13.59 11.64
C VAL A 192 29.33 14.12 10.22
N VAL A 193 28.88 13.40 9.19
CA VAL A 193 29.02 13.82 7.80
C VAL A 193 28.25 15.12 7.53
N ALA A 194 27.00 15.21 7.99
CA ALA A 194 26.16 16.39 7.80
C ALA A 194 26.67 17.64 8.54
N MET A 195 27.48 17.47 9.58
CA MET A 195 28.16 18.54 10.33
C MET A 195 29.62 18.76 9.88
N ALA A 196 30.00 18.20 8.72
CA ALA A 196 31.34 18.32 8.13
C ALA A 196 32.49 17.79 9.02
N GLY A 197 32.20 16.82 9.89
CA GLY A 197 33.21 16.05 10.62
C GLY A 197 33.77 14.89 9.79
N ASN A 198 34.85 14.30 10.29
CA ASN A 198 35.50 13.13 9.69
C ASN A 198 35.11 11.87 10.46
N ALA A 199 34.18 11.09 9.92
CA ALA A 199 33.78 9.82 10.52
C ALA A 199 34.73 8.68 10.14
N PHE A 200 35.25 7.98 11.14
CA PHE A 200 35.97 6.73 11.00
C PHE A 200 35.20 5.62 11.72
N VAL A 201 35.13 4.43 11.12
CA VAL A 201 34.26 3.37 11.63
C VAL A 201 35.00 2.08 11.97
N THR A 202 34.49 1.30 12.93
CA THR A 202 34.94 -0.09 13.13
C THR A 202 33.80 -1.07 12.84
N SER A 203 34.12 -2.25 12.32
CA SER A 203 33.14 -3.32 12.08
C SER A 203 33.78 -4.70 12.23
N GLY A 204 32.94 -5.71 12.39
CA GLY A 204 33.35 -7.12 12.23
C GLY A 204 33.20 -7.61 10.79
N SER A 205 32.70 -6.77 9.88
CA SER A 205 32.40 -7.06 8.48
C SER A 205 32.93 -5.95 7.56
N LEU A 206 33.65 -6.34 6.50
CA LEU A 206 34.21 -5.42 5.52
C LEU A 206 33.10 -4.78 4.66
N ASP A 207 32.09 -5.55 4.27
CA ASP A 207 30.91 -5.05 3.56
C ASP A 207 30.25 -3.86 4.28
N LYS A 208 30.08 -3.94 5.60
CA LYS A 208 29.51 -2.84 6.38
C LYS A 208 30.41 -1.61 6.42
N ILE A 209 31.73 -1.80 6.36
CA ILE A 209 32.69 -0.68 6.30
C ILE A 209 32.59 0.01 4.93
N ASP A 210 32.53 -0.76 3.85
CA ASP A 210 32.47 -0.21 2.50
C ASP A 210 31.16 0.55 2.26
N ARG A 211 30.03 0.00 2.72
CA ARG A 211 28.75 0.72 2.76
C ARG A 211 28.79 1.99 3.61
N ALA A 212 29.52 1.98 4.72
CA ALA A 212 29.71 3.18 5.54
C ALA A 212 30.56 4.25 4.82
N LYS A 213 31.55 3.86 4.02
CA LYS A 213 32.33 4.79 3.18
C LYS A 213 31.46 5.42 2.09
N GLU A 214 30.58 4.65 1.46
CA GLU A 214 29.59 5.19 0.51
C GLU A 214 28.67 6.24 1.16
N MET A 215 28.42 6.10 2.46
CA MET A 215 27.67 7.08 3.27
C MET A 215 28.52 8.27 3.77
N GLY A 216 29.80 8.34 3.41
CA GLY A 216 30.69 9.46 3.75
C GLY A 216 31.70 9.19 4.87
N ALA A 217 31.81 7.97 5.39
CA ALA A 217 32.92 7.62 6.28
C ALA A 217 34.26 7.78 5.54
N LYS A 218 35.23 8.44 6.18
CA LYS A 218 36.58 8.65 5.63
C LYS A 218 37.41 7.37 5.58
N GLY A 219 37.04 6.38 6.38
CA GLY A 219 37.63 5.05 6.35
C GLY A 219 37.14 4.21 7.51
N GLY A 220 37.62 2.96 7.57
CA GLY A 220 37.28 2.07 8.66
C GLY A 220 38.15 0.83 8.71
N VAL A 221 38.05 0.12 9.82
CA VAL A 221 38.91 -1.01 10.16
C VAL A 221 38.12 -2.17 10.73
N ILE A 222 38.62 -3.39 10.48
CA ILE A 222 38.05 -4.61 11.06
C ILE A 222 38.57 -4.77 12.49
N TYR A 223 37.70 -4.64 13.49
CA TYR A 223 38.14 -4.71 14.90
C TYR A 223 38.62 -6.10 15.32
N LYS A 224 38.32 -7.13 14.52
CA LYS A 224 38.79 -8.52 14.73
C LYS A 224 40.25 -8.72 14.30
N THR A 225 40.81 -7.79 13.53
CA THR A 225 42.21 -7.85 13.10
C THR A 225 43.11 -7.41 14.24
N GLU A 226 44.15 -8.19 14.53
CA GLU A 226 45.12 -7.82 15.55
C GLU A 226 45.85 -6.52 15.17
N GLY A 227 45.98 -5.59 16.13
CA GLY A 227 46.64 -4.31 15.88
C GLY A 227 45.88 -3.35 14.96
N TRP A 228 44.56 -3.52 14.79
CA TRP A 228 43.72 -2.65 13.94
C TRP A 228 43.87 -1.16 14.25
N GLU A 229 44.24 -0.79 15.48
CA GLU A 229 44.47 0.60 15.88
C GLU A 229 45.64 1.24 15.14
N LYS A 230 46.63 0.44 14.71
CA LYS A 230 47.75 0.91 13.89
C LYS A 230 47.29 1.21 12.47
N GLU A 231 46.43 0.37 11.91
CA GLU A 231 45.84 0.61 10.58
C GLU A 231 44.92 1.82 10.61
N LEU A 232 44.12 1.98 11.66
CA LEU A 232 43.30 3.17 11.85
C LEU A 232 44.17 4.43 11.92
N LYS A 233 45.30 4.39 12.63
CA LYS A 233 46.23 5.52 12.70
C LYS A 233 46.80 5.92 11.33
N LYS A 234 47.06 4.95 10.44
CA LYS A 234 47.60 5.22 9.09
C LYS A 234 46.60 5.95 8.19
N ILE A 235 45.31 5.73 8.38
CA ILE A 235 44.25 6.36 7.57
C ILE A 235 43.77 7.70 8.12
N LEU A 236 44.26 8.12 9.30
CA LEU A 236 43.95 9.45 9.83
C LEU A 236 44.66 10.54 9.00
N PRO A 237 44.06 11.74 8.90
CA PRO A 237 44.69 12.87 8.23
C PRO A 237 46.08 13.17 8.83
N GLN A 238 47.08 13.42 7.99
CA GLN A 238 48.45 13.65 8.45
C GLN A 238 48.59 14.89 9.34
N ASP A 239 47.77 15.92 9.10
CA ASP A 239 47.68 17.14 9.89
C ASP A 239 46.90 16.96 11.21
N ARG A 240 46.10 15.89 11.32
CA ARG A 240 45.32 15.53 12.52
C ARG A 240 45.42 14.03 12.80
N PRO A 241 46.61 13.49 13.15
CA PRO A 241 46.84 12.05 13.31
C PRO A 241 46.31 11.51 14.65
N TYR A 242 45.12 11.96 15.06
CA TYR A 242 44.44 11.64 16.31
C TYR A 242 42.91 11.65 16.15
N ILE A 243 42.22 10.99 17.08
CA ILE A 243 40.76 11.03 17.23
C ILE A 243 40.40 12.12 18.25
N ASP A 244 39.36 12.90 17.97
CA ASP A 244 38.80 13.91 18.88
C ASP A 244 37.80 13.27 19.86
N ALA A 245 36.92 12.38 19.38
CA ALA A 245 35.95 11.65 20.19
C ALA A 245 35.72 10.22 19.71
N VAL A 246 35.49 9.30 20.65
CA VAL A 246 35.00 7.94 20.38
C VAL A 246 33.52 7.87 20.79
N ILE A 247 32.65 7.41 19.90
CA ILE A 247 31.23 7.18 20.15
C ILE A 247 30.98 5.68 20.09
N ASP A 248 30.69 5.07 21.25
CA ASP A 248 30.70 3.61 21.41
C ASP A 248 29.42 3.04 22.02
N GLY A 249 28.93 1.96 21.40
CA GLY A 249 27.81 1.16 21.89
C GLY A 249 28.14 -0.31 22.21
N ALA A 250 29.39 -0.73 22.00
CA ALA A 250 29.82 -2.13 22.13
C ALA A 250 30.39 -2.43 23.52
N GLY A 251 31.24 -1.55 24.04
CA GLY A 251 32.07 -1.76 25.21
C GLY A 251 33.33 -2.57 24.90
N SER A 252 33.86 -3.29 25.88
CA SER A 252 35.01 -4.20 25.75
C SER A 252 36.35 -3.50 25.42
N ASP A 253 37.30 -4.25 24.85
CA ASP A 253 38.70 -3.86 24.59
C ASP A 253 38.84 -2.75 23.53
N VAL A 254 37.79 -2.54 22.72
CA VAL A 254 37.73 -1.48 21.71
C VAL A 254 37.96 -0.11 22.34
N ILE A 255 37.51 0.11 23.58
CA ILE A 255 37.77 1.35 24.32
C ILE A 255 39.26 1.47 24.70
N ALA A 256 39.86 0.41 25.24
CA ALA A 256 41.28 0.42 25.61
C ALA A 256 42.21 0.65 24.40
N LYS A 257 41.82 0.18 23.22
CA LYS A 257 42.54 0.46 21.96
C LYS A 257 42.24 1.86 21.44
N GLY A 258 40.97 2.28 21.43
CA GLY A 258 40.54 3.61 20.98
C GLY A 258 41.17 4.76 21.76
N THR A 259 41.32 4.62 23.08
CA THR A 259 41.95 5.63 23.96
C THR A 259 43.42 5.92 23.60
N LYS A 260 44.12 4.96 22.99
CA LYS A 260 45.49 5.18 22.49
C LYS A 260 45.54 6.16 21.31
N LEU A 261 44.47 6.21 20.51
CA LEU A 261 44.34 7.09 19.34
C LEU A 261 43.71 8.44 19.65
N LEU A 262 43.08 8.59 20.82
CA LEU A 262 42.56 9.87 21.28
C LEU A 262 43.70 10.88 21.53
N LYS A 263 43.43 12.14 21.15
CA LYS A 263 44.22 13.29 21.57
C LYS A 263 44.20 13.46 23.09
N HIS A 264 45.14 14.23 23.63
CA HIS A 264 45.06 14.69 25.02
C HIS A 264 43.77 15.51 25.21
N GLY A 265 43.05 15.27 26.30
CA GLY A 265 41.73 15.87 26.52
C GLY A 265 40.62 15.33 25.60
N GLY A 266 40.84 14.21 24.92
CA GLY A 266 39.82 13.56 24.10
C GLY A 266 38.72 12.90 24.95
N VAL A 267 37.59 12.58 24.31
CA VAL A 267 36.41 12.03 25.01
C VAL A 267 35.98 10.68 24.45
N VAL A 268 35.58 9.78 25.34
CA VAL A 268 34.84 8.56 25.02
C VAL A 268 33.41 8.74 25.50
N VAL A 269 32.45 8.59 24.59
CA VAL A 269 31.02 8.58 24.92
C VAL A 269 30.49 7.17 24.79
N GLN A 270 30.14 6.58 25.93
CA GLN A 270 29.61 5.21 26.02
C GLN A 270 28.09 5.25 26.13
N TYR A 271 27.38 4.62 25.19
CA TYR A 271 25.92 4.56 25.22
C TYR A 271 25.31 3.15 25.26
N GLY A 272 26.15 2.11 25.20
CA GLY A 272 25.67 0.74 25.12
C GLY A 272 26.64 -0.26 25.72
N MET A 273 26.24 -1.53 25.70
CA MET A 273 27.00 -2.66 26.23
C MET A 273 26.74 -3.93 25.42
N THR A 274 26.64 -3.79 24.08
CA THR A 274 26.26 -4.92 23.21
C THR A 274 27.21 -6.12 23.34
N VAL A 275 28.49 -5.89 23.64
CA VAL A 275 29.49 -6.96 23.80
C VAL A 275 29.76 -7.27 25.27
N SER A 276 29.94 -6.24 26.12
CA SER A 276 30.32 -6.43 27.52
C SER A 276 29.77 -5.31 28.40
N PRO A 277 29.30 -5.62 29.63
CA PRO A 277 28.91 -4.63 30.63
C PRO A 277 30.11 -4.01 31.37
N LYS A 278 31.33 -4.51 31.13
CA LYS A 278 32.57 -4.01 31.70
C LYS A 278 33.49 -3.46 30.60
N MET A 279 34.24 -2.42 30.96
CA MET A 279 35.25 -1.79 30.12
C MET A 279 36.49 -1.45 30.94
N ASP A 280 37.66 -1.54 30.32
CA ASP A 280 38.92 -1.18 30.96
C ASP A 280 39.18 0.32 30.85
N TRP A 281 39.68 0.91 31.93
CA TRP A 281 40.16 2.30 31.94
C TRP A 281 41.61 2.34 32.40
N SER A 282 42.52 2.63 31.48
CA SER A 282 43.97 2.54 31.74
C SER A 282 44.53 3.81 32.37
N MET A 283 45.65 3.69 33.09
CA MET A 283 46.41 4.87 33.57
C MET A 283 46.89 5.77 32.41
N ASN A 284 47.03 5.25 31.19
CA ASN A 284 47.31 6.09 30.03
C ASN A 284 46.15 7.05 29.71
N ALA A 285 44.90 6.61 29.89
CA ALA A 285 43.73 7.46 29.73
C ALA A 285 43.73 8.59 30.76
N VAL A 286 44.09 8.28 32.01
CA VAL A 286 44.25 9.28 33.09
C VAL A 286 45.34 10.29 32.75
N LEU A 287 46.54 9.82 32.38
CA LEU A 287 47.67 10.69 32.05
C LEU A 287 47.41 11.58 30.81
N LYS A 288 46.56 11.13 29.88
CA LYS A 288 46.11 11.92 28.72
C LYS A 288 44.97 12.89 29.04
N ASN A 289 44.48 12.94 30.29
CA ASN A 289 43.29 13.69 30.70
C ASN A 289 42.06 13.35 29.85
N LEU A 290 41.85 12.07 29.53
CA LEU A 290 40.69 11.65 28.76
C LEU A 290 39.42 11.69 29.62
N GLU A 291 38.31 12.02 28.98
CA GLU A 291 36.99 11.96 29.62
C GLU A 291 36.22 10.70 29.21
N LEU A 292 35.55 10.07 30.17
CA LEU A 292 34.54 9.05 29.91
C LEU A 292 33.17 9.60 30.27
N ARG A 293 32.26 9.62 29.30
CA ARG A 293 30.91 10.15 29.49
C ARG A 293 29.88 9.09 29.14
N GLY A 294 29.08 8.69 30.13
CA GLY A 294 27.90 7.86 29.90
C GLY A 294 26.80 8.64 29.19
N SER A 295 26.08 7.97 28.29
CA SER A 295 24.93 8.50 27.57
C SER A 295 23.84 7.45 27.46
N THR A 296 22.60 7.79 27.81
CA THR A 296 21.46 6.89 27.62
C THR A 296 20.35 7.73 27.02
N MET A 297 19.73 7.28 25.92
CA MET A 297 18.59 7.97 25.29
C MET A 297 18.89 9.47 25.05
N GLY A 298 17.95 10.35 25.41
CA GLY A 298 18.10 11.80 25.46
C GLY A 298 16.82 12.49 25.92
N SER A 299 16.86 13.81 26.08
CA SER A 299 15.74 14.63 26.55
C SER A 299 14.73 14.91 25.44
N ARG A 300 13.52 15.38 25.81
CA ARG A 300 12.52 15.85 24.83
C ARG A 300 13.06 17.02 23.99
N ARG A 301 13.82 17.93 24.60
CA ARG A 301 14.51 19.00 23.86
C ARG A 301 15.48 18.44 22.82
N GLU A 302 16.33 17.49 23.21
CA GLU A 302 17.28 16.83 22.30
C GLU A 302 16.57 16.08 21.17
N PHE A 303 15.41 15.47 21.46
CA PHE A 303 14.58 14.82 20.45
C PHE A 303 14.08 15.81 19.40
N LYS A 304 13.53 16.95 19.85
CA LYS A 304 13.07 18.02 18.97
C LYS A 304 14.19 18.60 18.11
N ASP A 305 15.34 18.89 18.72
CA ASP A 305 16.53 19.40 18.02
C ASP A 305 17.02 18.40 16.96
N MET A 306 17.02 17.11 17.29
CA MET A 306 17.39 16.02 16.37
C MET A 306 16.42 15.92 15.19
N VAL A 307 15.10 15.96 15.43
CA VAL A 307 14.07 15.89 14.37
C VAL A 307 14.18 17.10 13.44
N ALA A 308 14.39 18.30 14.00
CA ALA A 308 14.61 19.51 13.22
C ALA A 308 15.86 19.40 12.33
N PHE A 309 16.98 18.91 12.87
CA PHE A 309 18.21 18.71 12.12
C PHE A 309 18.06 17.67 11.00
N VAL A 310 17.39 16.55 11.27
CA VAL A 310 17.09 15.51 10.26
C VAL A 310 16.23 16.09 9.12
N ASN A 311 15.26 16.92 9.45
CA ASN A 311 14.42 17.60 8.47
C ASN A 311 15.19 18.64 7.64
N GLU A 312 16.08 19.42 8.28
CA GLU A 312 16.92 20.41 7.60
C GLU A 312 17.91 19.74 6.64
N LYS A 313 18.67 18.76 7.13
CA LYS A 313 19.73 18.09 6.38
C LYS A 313 19.23 16.97 5.45
N LYS A 314 17.93 16.71 5.44
CA LYS A 314 17.27 15.65 4.65
C LYS A 314 17.90 14.27 4.88
N ILE A 315 18.30 14.01 6.12
CA ILE A 315 18.90 12.74 6.54
C ILE A 315 17.84 11.63 6.46
N LYS A 316 18.23 10.43 6.02
CA LYS A 316 17.35 9.27 5.88
C LYS A 316 17.85 8.12 6.75
N PRO A 317 17.09 7.69 7.78
CA PRO A 317 17.42 6.49 8.54
C PRO A 317 17.57 5.27 7.63
N VAL A 318 18.64 4.50 7.81
CA VAL A 318 18.89 3.31 6.99
C VAL A 318 18.00 2.17 7.45
N ILE A 319 17.20 1.62 6.53
CA ILE A 319 16.37 0.45 6.76
C ILE A 319 17.11 -0.78 6.23
N SER A 320 17.32 -1.78 7.09
CA SER A 320 17.96 -3.04 6.69
C SER A 320 16.95 -4.03 6.12
N ARG A 321 15.76 -4.11 6.74
CA ARG A 321 14.68 -5.02 6.35
C ARG A 321 13.36 -4.52 6.93
N SER A 322 12.29 -4.69 6.17
CA SER A 322 10.92 -4.43 6.61
C SER A 322 10.02 -5.64 6.41
N VAL A 323 9.10 -5.86 7.34
CA VAL A 323 8.05 -6.89 7.28
C VAL A 323 6.68 -6.22 7.30
N LYS A 324 5.73 -6.72 6.50
CA LYS A 324 4.38 -6.17 6.40
C LYS A 324 3.39 -6.95 7.28
N GLY A 325 2.53 -6.21 7.98
CA GLY A 325 1.39 -6.70 8.75
C GLY A 325 1.75 -7.31 10.11
N LEU A 326 0.88 -7.10 11.10
CA LEU A 326 1.03 -7.70 12.44
C LEU A 326 0.78 -9.22 12.46
N GLU A 327 0.04 -9.74 11.48
CA GLU A 327 -0.26 -11.17 11.36
C GLU A 327 0.95 -12.01 10.92
N ASN A 328 1.97 -11.38 10.33
CA ASN A 328 3.14 -12.08 9.81
C ASN A 328 4.16 -12.38 10.93
N MET A 329 3.72 -13.15 11.93
CA MET A 329 4.50 -13.46 13.12
C MET A 329 5.83 -14.14 12.80
N LYS A 330 5.87 -15.00 11.77
CA LYS A 330 7.08 -15.71 11.36
C LYS A 330 8.18 -14.75 10.87
N ASP A 331 7.83 -13.82 9.99
CA ASP A 331 8.83 -12.88 9.47
C ASP A 331 9.19 -11.81 10.51
N ILE A 332 8.23 -11.43 11.38
CA ILE A 332 8.51 -10.57 12.54
C ILE A 332 9.52 -11.23 13.47
N ASP A 333 9.36 -12.52 13.78
CA ASP A 333 10.35 -13.28 14.55
C ASP A 333 11.72 -13.32 13.84
N GLY A 334 11.71 -13.47 12.52
CA GLY A 334 12.92 -13.39 11.70
C GLY A 334 13.71 -12.07 11.82
N LEU A 335 13.05 -10.95 12.16
CA LEU A 335 13.74 -9.69 12.47
C LEU A 335 14.57 -9.79 13.76
N PHE A 336 14.12 -10.56 14.75
CA PHE A 336 14.91 -10.78 15.97
C PHE A 336 16.09 -11.73 15.72
N ASP A 337 15.95 -12.67 14.80
CA ASP A 337 17.09 -13.49 14.33
C ASP A 337 18.14 -12.63 13.63
N ASP A 338 17.73 -11.63 12.85
CA ASP A 338 18.65 -10.67 12.25
C ASP A 338 19.44 -9.90 13.33
N ILE A 339 18.79 -9.48 14.42
CA ILE A 339 19.46 -8.85 15.58
C ILE A 339 20.44 -9.81 16.24
N LYS A 340 20.01 -11.04 16.52
CA LYS A 340 20.80 -12.08 17.17
C LYS A 340 22.09 -12.39 16.40
N ASN A 341 21.99 -12.47 15.08
CA ASN A 341 23.11 -12.80 14.20
C ASN A 341 23.96 -11.57 13.83
N GLY A 342 23.48 -10.36 14.10
CA GLY A 342 24.14 -9.13 13.69
C GLY A 342 24.20 -8.98 12.16
N SER A 343 23.26 -9.56 11.41
CA SER A 343 23.22 -9.55 9.94
C SER A 343 22.83 -8.17 9.37
N GLN A 344 22.13 -7.36 10.17
CA GLN A 344 21.54 -6.11 9.74
C GLN A 344 22.56 -4.99 9.48
N PHE A 345 22.23 -4.10 8.55
CA PHE A 345 22.87 -2.80 8.36
C PHE A 345 21.77 -1.73 8.35
N GLY A 346 21.48 -1.18 9.52
CA GLY A 346 20.35 -0.28 9.74
C GLY A 346 19.27 -0.86 10.65
N LYS A 347 18.10 -0.24 10.60
CA LYS A 347 16.94 -0.58 11.44
C LYS A 347 16.08 -1.64 10.79
N LEU A 348 15.41 -2.42 11.64
CA LEU A 348 14.45 -3.44 11.25
C LEU A 348 13.07 -2.93 11.62
N VAL A 349 12.15 -2.96 10.64
CA VAL A 349 10.87 -2.24 10.75
C VAL A 349 9.72 -3.18 10.43
N ILE A 350 8.63 -3.00 11.14
CA ILE A 350 7.36 -3.65 10.87
C ILE A 350 6.44 -2.56 10.30
N ASP A 351 5.98 -2.75 9.08
CA ASP A 351 5.02 -1.89 8.40
C ASP A 351 3.63 -2.44 8.68
N LEU A 352 2.83 -1.69 9.45
CA LEU A 352 1.54 -2.15 9.94
C LEU A 352 0.42 -1.92 8.93
N LEU A 353 0.63 -1.10 7.90
CA LEU A 353 -0.38 -0.88 6.88
C LEU A 353 -0.44 -2.05 5.89
N SER A 354 -1.61 -2.66 5.77
CA SER A 354 -1.99 -3.43 4.58
C SER A 354 -2.04 -2.48 3.37
N GLU A 355 -1.88 -3.00 2.16
CA GLU A 355 -2.03 -2.23 0.91
C GLU A 355 -3.46 -1.69 0.69
N GLU A 356 -4.38 -1.98 1.62
CA GLU A 356 -5.69 -1.36 1.70
C GLU A 356 -5.57 0.15 1.98
N GLY A 357 -5.48 0.94 0.91
CA GLY A 357 -5.71 2.38 0.94
C GLY A 357 -4.45 3.25 1.00
N ALA A 358 -3.39 2.91 0.27
CA ALA A 358 -2.31 3.86 -0.02
C ALA A 358 -2.84 5.05 -0.84
N ALA A 359 -3.41 6.04 -0.15
CA ALA A 359 -3.66 7.36 -0.73
C ALA A 359 -2.31 7.94 -1.16
N ILE A 360 -2.09 8.05 -2.47
CA ILE A 360 -0.93 8.73 -3.03
C ILE A 360 -1.15 10.24 -2.82
N ASP A 361 -0.41 10.83 -1.87
CA ASP A 361 -0.46 12.26 -1.62
C ASP A 361 0.43 13.02 -2.61
N PHE A 362 -0.18 13.44 -3.72
CA PHE A 362 0.48 14.29 -4.71
C PHE A 362 0.70 15.73 -4.23
N ARG A 363 0.16 16.16 -3.07
CA ARG A 363 0.43 17.51 -2.53
C ARG A 363 1.86 17.66 -2.05
N HIS A 364 2.54 16.55 -1.75
CA HIS A 364 3.89 16.53 -1.17
C HIS A 364 4.92 15.71 -1.97
N GLY A 365 4.58 15.28 -3.20
CA GLY A 365 5.54 14.68 -4.13
C GLY A 365 5.95 13.22 -3.83
N LEU A 366 5.13 12.46 -3.09
CA LEU A 366 5.38 11.04 -2.84
C LEU A 366 4.65 10.18 -3.89
N GLY A 367 5.40 9.66 -4.87
CA GLY A 367 4.93 8.73 -5.91
C GLY A 367 5.85 8.75 -7.15
N LYS A 368 6.05 7.61 -7.83
CA LYS A 368 6.75 7.61 -9.13
C LYS A 368 5.91 8.38 -10.15
N ARG A 369 6.50 9.41 -10.76
CA ARG A 369 5.83 10.22 -11.81
C ARG A 369 5.51 9.34 -13.01
N PRO A 370 4.25 9.29 -13.50
CA PRO A 370 3.92 8.58 -14.73
C PRO A 370 4.58 9.26 -15.94
N PRO A 371 5.09 8.50 -16.93
CA PRO A 371 5.70 9.06 -18.12
C PRO A 371 4.67 9.28 -19.22
N THR A 372 3.90 10.38 -19.20
CA THR A 372 3.34 11.13 -20.37
C THR A 372 2.23 12.13 -19.95
N ASP A 373 2.24 13.30 -20.63
CA ASP A 373 1.31 14.45 -20.62
C ASP A 373 0.29 14.59 -19.46
N TRP A 374 0.70 15.31 -18.41
CA TRP A 374 -0.04 15.55 -17.16
C TRP A 374 -1.30 16.42 -17.29
N GLY A 375 -1.57 17.01 -18.45
CA GLY A 375 -2.60 18.05 -18.61
C GLY A 375 -3.99 17.64 -18.12
N LYS A 376 -4.37 16.35 -18.23
CA LYS A 376 -5.66 15.86 -17.71
C LYS A 376 -5.68 15.73 -16.19
N VAL A 377 -4.58 15.30 -15.57
CA VAL A 377 -4.49 15.13 -14.11
C VAL A 377 -4.43 16.48 -13.41
N GLU A 378 -3.65 17.44 -13.94
CA GLU A 378 -3.60 18.81 -13.37
C GLU A 378 -4.97 19.47 -13.38
N ARG A 379 -5.67 19.38 -14.51
CA ARG A 379 -7.00 19.95 -14.66
C ARG A 379 -8.04 19.26 -13.79
N ALA A 380 -7.97 17.93 -13.63
CA ALA A 380 -8.82 17.20 -12.70
C ALA A 380 -8.62 17.69 -11.25
N ILE A 381 -7.37 17.89 -10.83
CA ILE A 381 -7.03 18.41 -9.50
C ILE A 381 -7.54 19.85 -9.33
N GLU A 382 -7.34 20.70 -10.34
CA GLU A 382 -7.80 22.09 -10.34
C GLU A 382 -9.32 22.19 -10.23
N VAL A 383 -10.05 21.43 -11.04
CA VAL A 383 -11.53 21.33 -10.97
C VAL A 383 -11.97 20.81 -9.60
N THR A 384 -11.29 19.80 -9.06
CA THR A 384 -11.61 19.24 -7.73
C THR A 384 -11.45 20.29 -6.64
N ARG A 385 -10.35 21.05 -6.64
CA ARG A 385 -10.07 22.11 -5.66
C ARG A 385 -11.07 23.25 -5.75
N ASN A 386 -11.50 23.59 -6.97
CA ASN A 386 -12.42 24.70 -7.23
C ASN A 386 -13.90 24.29 -7.23
N SER A 387 -14.19 23.00 -6.96
CA SER A 387 -15.56 22.49 -6.85
C SER A 387 -16.29 23.09 -5.65
N LYS A 388 -17.62 23.25 -5.75
CA LYS A 388 -18.45 23.75 -4.63
C LYS A 388 -18.38 22.82 -3.41
N GLU A 389 -18.15 21.54 -3.66
CA GLU A 389 -18.04 20.46 -2.69
C GLU A 389 -16.73 20.50 -1.88
N ARG A 390 -15.77 21.38 -2.23
CA ARG A 390 -14.46 21.57 -1.56
C ARG A 390 -13.73 20.25 -1.29
N LEU A 391 -13.74 19.37 -2.29
CA LEU A 391 -13.20 18.02 -2.16
C LEU A 391 -11.69 18.06 -1.96
N THR A 392 -11.20 17.33 -0.95
CA THR A 392 -9.78 17.23 -0.63
C THR A 392 -9.07 16.10 -1.39
N TYR A 393 -9.80 15.15 -1.96
CA TYR A 393 -9.26 13.96 -2.62
C TYR A 393 -9.90 13.77 -3.99
N VAL A 394 -9.08 13.35 -4.97
CA VAL A 394 -9.53 12.89 -6.29
C VAL A 394 -8.81 11.58 -6.59
N TRP A 395 -9.56 10.60 -7.10
CA TRP A 395 -9.03 9.31 -7.51
C TRP A 395 -9.04 9.23 -9.03
N ILE A 396 -7.91 8.80 -9.63
CA ILE A 396 -7.73 8.73 -11.08
C ILE A 396 -7.01 7.42 -11.41
N ASP A 397 -7.69 6.52 -12.12
CA ASP A 397 -7.22 5.17 -12.46
C ASP A 397 -5.81 5.11 -13.06
N THR A 398 -5.45 6.13 -13.85
CA THR A 398 -4.22 6.20 -14.62
C THR A 398 -3.00 6.44 -13.74
N CYS A 399 -3.16 7.06 -12.56
CA CYS A 399 -2.07 7.35 -11.63
C CYS A 399 -2.27 6.79 -10.22
N CYS A 400 -3.44 6.27 -9.89
CA CYS A 400 -3.76 5.67 -8.60
C CYS A 400 -3.70 4.14 -8.59
N ILE A 401 -3.32 3.50 -9.71
CA ILE A 401 -3.17 2.04 -9.82
C ILE A 401 -1.79 1.73 -10.41
N ASP A 402 -0.94 1.02 -9.69
CA ASP A 402 0.28 0.43 -10.24
C ASP A 402 -0.06 -0.81 -11.08
N LYS A 403 -0.17 -0.61 -12.39
CA LYS A 403 -0.46 -1.68 -13.35
C LYS A 403 0.69 -2.69 -13.50
N SER A 404 1.88 -2.41 -12.95
CA SER A 404 3.02 -3.34 -12.97
C SER A 404 2.97 -4.37 -11.84
N ASN A 405 2.20 -4.10 -10.78
CA ASN A 405 1.96 -5.01 -9.67
C ASN A 405 0.66 -5.77 -9.92
N THR A 406 0.74 -7.06 -10.22
CA THR A 406 -0.42 -7.90 -10.54
C THR A 406 -1.38 -8.08 -9.37
N SER A 407 -0.89 -8.02 -8.13
CA SER A 407 -1.73 -8.08 -6.93
C SER A 407 -2.53 -6.78 -6.75
N GLU A 408 -1.85 -5.63 -6.83
CA GLU A 408 -2.49 -4.31 -6.75
C GLU A 408 -3.46 -4.08 -7.91
N LEU A 409 -3.08 -4.48 -9.12
CA LEU A 409 -3.95 -4.39 -10.29
C LEU A 409 -5.23 -5.22 -10.11
N SER A 410 -5.10 -6.47 -9.61
CA SER A 410 -6.25 -7.33 -9.31
C SER A 410 -7.15 -6.72 -8.24
N GLU A 411 -6.56 -6.24 -7.14
CA GLU A 411 -7.29 -5.61 -6.05
C GLU A 411 -7.98 -4.32 -6.50
N ALA A 412 -7.27 -3.45 -7.23
CA ALA A 412 -7.81 -2.22 -7.77
C ALA A 412 -8.98 -2.51 -8.72
N ILE A 413 -8.86 -3.47 -9.63
CA ILE A 413 -9.96 -3.89 -10.54
C ILE A 413 -11.19 -4.32 -9.74
N ASN A 414 -11.01 -5.05 -8.64
CA ASN A 414 -12.11 -5.49 -7.78
C ASN A 414 -12.71 -4.35 -6.93
N LEU A 415 -11.96 -3.27 -6.68
CA LEU A 415 -12.40 -2.14 -5.85
C LEU A 415 -12.89 -0.91 -6.64
N ILE A 416 -12.61 -0.80 -7.94
CA ILE A 416 -12.99 0.36 -8.79
C ILE A 416 -14.47 0.73 -8.64
N PHE A 417 -15.35 -0.26 -8.65
CA PHE A 417 -16.78 -0.04 -8.48
C PHE A 417 -17.11 0.62 -7.13
N ASN A 418 -16.47 0.16 -6.06
CA ASN A 418 -16.67 0.71 -4.72
C ASN A 418 -16.13 2.14 -4.61
N TRP A 419 -15.06 2.46 -5.33
CA TRP A 419 -14.56 3.84 -5.42
C TRP A 419 -15.60 4.77 -6.06
N TYR A 420 -16.20 4.37 -7.19
CA TYR A 420 -17.26 5.15 -7.82
C TYR A 420 -18.55 5.22 -6.99
N ALA A 421 -18.92 4.15 -6.27
CA ALA A 421 -20.09 4.12 -5.40
C ALA A 421 -19.98 5.07 -4.20
N ARG A 422 -18.75 5.31 -3.74
CA ARG A 422 -18.46 6.20 -2.61
C ARG A 422 -18.08 7.61 -3.05
N ALA A 423 -17.93 7.86 -4.35
CA ALA A 423 -17.61 9.17 -4.88
C ALA A 423 -18.78 10.14 -4.68
N VAL A 424 -18.49 11.37 -4.26
CA VAL A 424 -19.48 12.45 -4.18
C VAL A 424 -19.84 12.95 -5.59
N VAL A 425 -18.87 12.91 -6.50
CA VAL A 425 -19.00 13.35 -7.89
C VAL A 425 -17.99 12.60 -8.77
N CYS A 426 -18.35 12.34 -10.01
CA CYS A 426 -17.46 11.85 -11.06
C CYS A 426 -17.27 12.92 -12.13
N TYR A 427 -16.02 13.17 -12.53
CA TYR A 427 -15.68 14.12 -13.60
C TYR A 427 -15.32 13.33 -14.87
N ALA A 428 -16.08 13.52 -15.94
CA ALA A 428 -15.92 12.82 -17.21
C ALA A 428 -15.49 13.80 -18.31
N GLN A 429 -14.25 13.69 -18.78
CA GLN A 429 -13.76 14.49 -19.91
C GLN A 429 -14.08 13.80 -21.24
N ILE A 430 -14.83 14.46 -22.11
CA ILE A 430 -15.17 14.00 -23.46
C ILE A 430 -14.08 14.49 -24.42
N ALA A 431 -13.08 13.65 -24.66
CA ALA A 431 -11.92 14.00 -25.48
C ALA A 431 -12.21 14.04 -27.00
N ASP A 432 -13.29 13.41 -27.46
CA ASP A 432 -13.62 13.23 -28.88
C ASP A 432 -14.47 14.37 -29.48
N ASP A 433 -14.47 15.57 -28.87
CA ASP A 433 -15.27 16.72 -29.33
C ASP A 433 -14.53 17.52 -30.43
N GLU A 434 -15.06 17.49 -31.65
CA GLU A 434 -14.61 18.30 -32.81
C GLU A 434 -15.59 19.43 -33.17
N GLY A 435 -16.68 19.62 -32.40
CA GLY A 435 -17.72 20.61 -32.74
C GLY A 435 -17.42 22.04 -32.26
N GLU A 436 -18.02 23.05 -32.91
CA GLU A 436 -17.99 24.44 -32.41
C GLU A 436 -18.67 24.55 -31.03
N PHE A 437 -17.97 25.22 -30.12
CA PHE A 437 -18.43 25.53 -28.77
C PHE A 437 -19.40 26.71 -28.82
N VAL A 438 -20.62 26.53 -28.32
CA VAL A 438 -21.56 27.64 -28.07
C VAL A 438 -21.55 27.86 -26.55
N PRO A 439 -20.95 28.96 -26.05
CA PRO A 439 -20.98 29.27 -24.62
C PRO A 439 -22.44 29.32 -24.14
N ALA A 440 -22.68 28.87 -22.91
CA ALA A 440 -23.89 29.30 -22.21
C ALA A 440 -23.84 30.83 -22.13
N THR A 441 -24.76 31.51 -22.83
CA THR A 441 -25.04 32.95 -22.67
C THR A 441 -25.16 33.24 -21.16
N ASP A 442 -24.30 34.02 -20.50
CA ASP A 442 -23.72 35.30 -20.89
C ASP A 442 -22.18 35.33 -20.98
N ALA A 443 -21.69 35.83 -22.12
CA ALA A 443 -20.30 36.10 -22.40
C ALA A 443 -19.77 37.40 -21.75
N SER A 444 -20.33 37.83 -20.62
CA SER A 444 -19.83 38.97 -19.82
C SER A 444 -19.37 38.60 -18.40
N SER A 445 -19.54 37.35 -17.96
CA SER A 445 -18.94 36.85 -16.72
C SER A 445 -17.80 35.87 -17.05
N GLY A 446 -16.58 36.39 -17.04
CA GLY A 446 -15.37 35.68 -17.44
C GLY A 446 -15.18 34.36 -16.72
N TRP A 447 -15.07 33.28 -17.50
CA TRP A 447 -14.41 32.06 -17.05
C TRP A 447 -12.92 32.18 -17.34
N ALA A 448 -12.26 33.01 -16.53
CA ALA A 448 -10.82 33.03 -16.37
C ALA A 448 -10.55 33.00 -14.86
N LEU A 449 -9.99 31.88 -14.40
CA LEU A 449 -9.28 31.68 -13.14
C LEU A 449 -9.32 32.88 -12.16
N GLY A 450 -10.34 32.95 -11.31
CA GLY A 450 -10.45 34.02 -10.32
C GLY A 450 -11.72 33.91 -9.47
N HIS A 451 -11.55 34.01 -8.15
CA HIS A 451 -12.61 34.12 -7.15
C HIS A 451 -13.70 35.14 -7.55
N GLN A 452 -14.99 34.78 -7.40
CA GLN A 452 -15.91 35.43 -6.47
C GLN A 452 -17.31 34.80 -6.51
N ASP A 453 -18.01 34.97 -5.39
CA ASP A 453 -19.33 34.45 -5.05
C ASP A 453 -20.36 34.55 -6.20
N VAL A 454 -20.94 33.42 -6.60
CA VAL A 454 -22.20 33.44 -7.36
C VAL A 454 -23.34 33.21 -6.39
N ASP A 455 -24.08 34.29 -6.25
CA ASP A 455 -25.23 34.52 -5.42
C ASP A 455 -26.34 33.46 -5.59
N SER A 456 -27.11 33.33 -4.52
CA SER A 456 -28.16 32.37 -4.23
C SER A 456 -29.46 32.53 -5.06
N SER A 457 -29.41 33.12 -6.25
CA SER A 457 -30.61 33.57 -6.98
C SER A 457 -30.80 33.01 -8.40
N VAL A 458 -29.97 32.06 -8.88
CA VAL A 458 -30.29 31.33 -10.13
C VAL A 458 -31.21 30.14 -9.82
N SER A 459 -32.47 30.44 -9.51
CA SER A 459 -33.58 29.52 -9.68
C SER A 459 -33.91 29.45 -11.17
N GLY A 460 -33.55 28.34 -11.84
CA GLY A 460 -33.88 28.16 -13.25
C GLY A 460 -33.50 26.79 -13.79
N ASP A 461 -34.48 25.90 -13.83
CA ASP A 461 -34.57 24.75 -14.75
C ASP A 461 -34.53 25.23 -16.22
N SER A 462 -33.37 25.71 -16.70
CA SER A 462 -33.19 25.90 -18.15
C SER A 462 -32.65 24.59 -18.73
N ALA A 463 -33.52 23.86 -19.44
CA ALA A 463 -33.19 22.64 -20.16
C ALA A 463 -31.88 22.78 -20.95
N LEU A 464 -31.06 21.72 -20.96
CA LEU A 464 -29.88 21.63 -21.83
C LEU A 464 -30.25 22.04 -23.26
N THR A 465 -29.38 22.78 -23.94
CA THR A 465 -29.54 23.01 -25.38
C THR A 465 -29.59 21.65 -26.08
N GLU A 466 -30.47 21.50 -27.08
CA GLU A 466 -30.63 20.24 -27.84
C GLU A 466 -29.28 19.76 -28.41
N THR A 467 -28.38 20.71 -28.69
CA THR A 467 -27.00 20.47 -29.12
C THR A 467 -26.15 19.79 -28.06
N ALA A 468 -26.19 20.21 -26.79
CA ALA A 468 -25.44 19.57 -25.68
C ALA A 468 -25.99 18.17 -25.36
N LYS A 469 -27.32 18.00 -25.37
CA LYS A 469 -27.98 16.69 -25.24
C LYS A 469 -27.54 15.72 -26.33
N THR A 470 -27.51 16.19 -27.57
CA THR A 470 -27.06 15.40 -28.73
C THR A 470 -25.56 15.06 -28.64
N ARG A 471 -24.72 16.00 -28.19
CA ARG A 471 -23.27 15.76 -27.99
C ARG A 471 -23.00 14.65 -26.98
N VAL A 472 -23.62 14.69 -25.81
CA VAL A 472 -23.43 13.65 -24.80
C VAL A 472 -24.01 12.33 -25.23
N LYS A 473 -25.19 12.30 -25.86
CA LYS A 473 -25.78 11.06 -26.41
C LYS A 473 -24.87 10.36 -27.43
N ASN A 474 -24.10 11.12 -28.21
CA ASN A 474 -23.25 10.61 -29.27
C ASN A 474 -21.78 10.45 -28.85
N CYS A 475 -21.41 10.77 -27.62
CA CYS A 475 -20.02 10.72 -27.20
C CYS A 475 -19.53 9.27 -27.04
N ARG A 476 -18.28 9.01 -27.45
CA ARG A 476 -17.69 7.67 -27.29
C ARG A 476 -17.56 7.27 -25.83
N TRP A 477 -17.51 8.22 -24.90
CA TRP A 477 -17.46 7.91 -23.47
C TRP A 477 -18.70 7.12 -23.02
N LEU A 478 -19.92 7.37 -23.54
CA LEU A 478 -21.10 6.56 -23.22
C LEU A 478 -21.12 5.17 -23.86
N THR A 479 -20.31 4.94 -24.89
CA THR A 479 -20.21 3.62 -25.54
C THR A 479 -19.01 2.84 -25.05
N ARG A 480 -18.09 3.38 -24.26
CA ARG A 480 -16.95 2.61 -23.71
C ARG A 480 -17.38 1.68 -22.58
N GLY A 481 -16.82 0.47 -22.53
CA GLY A 481 -17.11 -0.52 -21.48
C GLY A 481 -16.82 -0.01 -20.06
N TRP A 482 -15.57 0.33 -19.77
CA TRP A 482 -15.13 0.73 -18.43
C TRP A 482 -15.88 1.92 -17.81
N THR A 483 -16.36 2.85 -18.65
CA THR A 483 -17.12 4.02 -18.20
C THR A 483 -18.54 3.68 -17.76
N LEU A 484 -19.00 2.44 -17.94
CA LEU A 484 -20.30 1.99 -17.45
C LEU A 484 -20.40 2.18 -15.93
N GLN A 485 -19.35 1.81 -15.19
CA GLN A 485 -19.30 1.96 -13.73
C GLN A 485 -19.23 3.44 -13.33
N GLU A 486 -18.59 4.29 -14.13
CA GLU A 486 -18.54 5.75 -13.93
C GLU A 486 -19.91 6.42 -14.11
N VAL A 487 -20.79 5.87 -14.94
CA VAL A 487 -22.13 6.41 -15.20
C VAL A 487 -23.13 6.04 -14.13
N ILE A 488 -23.16 4.76 -13.75
CA ILE A 488 -24.28 4.18 -13.00
C ILE A 488 -24.13 4.30 -11.48
N THR A 489 -22.88 4.46 -11.02
CA THR A 489 -22.53 4.28 -9.61
C THR A 489 -22.46 5.59 -8.81
N PRO A 490 -21.80 6.67 -9.29
CA PRO A 490 -21.74 7.91 -8.54
C PRO A 490 -23.09 8.65 -8.57
N PRO A 491 -23.40 9.46 -7.54
CA PRO A 491 -24.65 10.20 -7.46
C PRO A 491 -24.74 11.33 -8.50
N THR A 492 -23.59 11.88 -8.91
CA THR A 492 -23.49 12.96 -9.89
C THR A 492 -22.30 12.75 -10.83
N VAL A 493 -22.51 12.97 -12.12
CA VAL A 493 -21.45 12.99 -13.15
C VAL A 493 -21.44 14.36 -13.83
N TRP A 494 -20.26 14.97 -13.95
CA TRP A 494 -20.05 16.22 -14.67
C TRP A 494 -19.26 15.96 -15.93
N PHE A 495 -19.75 16.49 -17.06
CA PHE A 495 -19.10 16.33 -18.35
C PHE A 495 -18.29 17.59 -18.71
N PHE A 496 -17.07 17.38 -19.19
CA PHE A 496 -16.17 18.43 -19.62
C PHE A 496 -15.78 18.20 -21.09
N ASP A 497 -15.60 19.28 -21.84
CA ASP A 497 -15.03 19.20 -23.19
C ASP A 497 -13.52 18.87 -23.17
N ARG A 498 -12.90 18.75 -24.35
CA ARG A 498 -11.46 18.50 -24.47
C ARG A 498 -10.57 19.58 -23.83
N ASN A 499 -11.11 20.78 -23.61
CA ASN A 499 -10.43 21.94 -23.02
C ASN A 499 -10.81 22.15 -21.54
N TRP A 500 -11.49 21.19 -20.90
CA TRP A 500 -11.96 21.26 -19.51
C TRP A 500 -12.97 22.39 -19.25
N ARG A 501 -13.75 22.77 -20.26
CA ARG A 501 -14.88 23.70 -20.12
C ARG A 501 -16.14 22.91 -19.74
N ILE A 502 -16.93 23.48 -18.83
CA ILE A 502 -18.15 22.85 -18.32
C ILE A 502 -19.26 22.99 -19.36
N ASP A 503 -19.76 21.86 -19.84
CA ASP A 503 -21.10 21.77 -20.41
C ASP A 503 -22.04 21.42 -19.23
N ARG A 504 -23.11 22.19 -19.00
CA ARG A 504 -23.85 22.21 -17.71
C ARG A 504 -24.28 20.83 -17.19
N LYS A 505 -24.51 20.75 -15.86
CA LYS A 505 -25.04 19.59 -15.09
C LYS A 505 -26.06 18.76 -15.89
N ILE A 506 -25.64 17.59 -16.38
CA ILE A 506 -26.55 16.62 -17.00
C ILE A 506 -27.12 15.74 -15.88
N SER A 507 -28.22 16.18 -15.27
CA SER A 507 -29.04 15.33 -14.40
C SER A 507 -30.02 14.43 -15.18
N GLU A 508 -29.98 14.43 -16.52
CA GLU A 508 -30.91 13.69 -17.38
C GLU A 508 -30.27 12.51 -18.15
N VAL A 509 -29.46 11.67 -17.48
CA VAL A 509 -29.48 10.24 -17.82
C VAL A 509 -30.69 9.66 -17.07
N PRO A 510 -31.64 8.93 -17.69
CA PRO A 510 -32.96 8.66 -17.14
C PRO A 510 -32.93 8.12 -15.69
N ARG A 511 -33.15 9.04 -14.74
CA ARG A 511 -33.28 8.78 -13.31
C ARG A 511 -34.75 8.62 -12.99
N ASN A 512 -35.21 7.39 -12.83
CA ASN A 512 -36.48 7.16 -12.15
C ASN A 512 -36.23 7.06 -10.63
N SER A 513 -36.45 8.20 -9.97
CA SER A 513 -36.93 8.36 -8.59
C SER A 513 -35.93 8.35 -7.41
N PRO A 514 -36.25 9.06 -6.31
CA PRO A 514 -35.36 9.41 -5.20
C PRO A 514 -35.22 8.26 -4.19
N GLN A 515 -34.14 7.50 -4.29
CA GLN A 515 -33.67 6.54 -3.28
C GLN A 515 -32.17 6.22 -3.52
N GLN A 516 -31.32 7.25 -3.53
CA GLN A 516 -29.87 7.10 -3.53
C GLN A 516 -29.33 7.08 -2.09
N GLN A 517 -29.54 5.96 -1.41
CA GLN A 517 -28.70 5.61 -0.24
C GLN A 517 -28.07 4.23 -0.36
N ASN A 518 -28.35 3.43 -1.40
CA ASN A 518 -27.69 2.15 -1.53
C ASN A 518 -27.78 1.57 -2.96
N ILE A 519 -26.90 2.01 -3.87
CA ILE A 519 -26.78 1.41 -5.22
C ILE A 519 -26.59 -0.11 -5.12
N MET A 520 -25.93 -0.59 -4.07
CA MET A 520 -25.78 -2.03 -3.79
C MET A 520 -27.13 -2.71 -3.46
N ALA A 521 -28.02 -2.04 -2.72
CA ALA A 521 -29.37 -2.56 -2.47
C ALA A 521 -30.30 -2.49 -3.70
N LEU A 522 -30.02 -1.58 -4.64
CA LEU A 522 -30.71 -1.53 -5.92
C LEU A 522 -30.23 -2.69 -6.82
N LEU A 523 -28.91 -2.89 -6.90
CA LEU A 523 -28.29 -3.98 -7.66
C LEU A 523 -28.65 -5.35 -7.12
N SER A 524 -28.82 -5.51 -5.80
CA SER A 524 -29.23 -6.80 -5.21
C SER A 524 -30.66 -7.21 -5.58
N LYS A 525 -31.51 -6.25 -5.95
CA LYS A 525 -32.90 -6.47 -6.38
C LYS A 525 -33.05 -6.61 -7.90
N MET A 526 -31.99 -6.36 -8.67
CA MET A 526 -32.02 -6.43 -10.13
C MET A 526 -31.62 -7.82 -10.65
N THR A 527 -32.30 -8.27 -11.70
CA THR A 527 -31.99 -9.54 -12.36
C THR A 527 -30.63 -9.47 -13.08
N ILE A 528 -29.99 -10.64 -13.22
CA ILE A 528 -28.72 -10.78 -13.97
C ILE A 528 -28.87 -10.24 -15.39
N VAL A 529 -29.99 -10.54 -16.05
CA VAL A 529 -30.30 -10.09 -17.41
C VAL A 529 -30.39 -8.56 -17.48
N LYS A 530 -31.03 -7.91 -16.50
CA LYS A 530 -31.13 -6.45 -16.47
C LYS A 530 -29.76 -5.78 -16.33
N LYS A 531 -28.88 -6.33 -15.50
CA LYS A 531 -27.50 -5.88 -15.35
C LYS A 531 -26.69 -6.09 -16.63
N MET A 532 -26.83 -7.25 -17.28
CA MET A 532 -26.18 -7.54 -18.57
C MET A 532 -26.63 -6.58 -19.68
N SER A 533 -27.91 -6.16 -19.69
CA SER A 533 -28.43 -5.23 -20.71
C SER A 533 -27.71 -3.88 -20.73
N TRP A 534 -27.09 -3.46 -19.61
CA TRP A 534 -26.33 -2.22 -19.53
C TRP A 534 -25.00 -2.25 -20.29
N ALA A 535 -24.46 -3.44 -20.53
CA ALA A 535 -23.27 -3.65 -21.35
C ALA A 535 -23.58 -3.86 -22.84
N GLN A 536 -24.85 -3.96 -23.24
CA GLN A 536 -25.26 -4.37 -24.59
C GLN A 536 -24.69 -3.47 -25.71
N ASN A 537 -24.69 -2.15 -25.51
CA ASN A 537 -24.21 -1.18 -26.50
C ASN A 537 -22.80 -0.66 -26.18
N ARG A 538 -22.07 -1.37 -25.30
CA ARG A 538 -20.73 -0.98 -24.89
C ARG A 538 -19.67 -1.64 -25.77
N GLN A 539 -18.59 -0.91 -26.00
CA GLN A 539 -17.46 -1.25 -26.85
C GLN A 539 -16.19 -1.21 -26.02
N THR A 540 -15.33 -2.19 -26.21
CA THR A 540 -14.03 -2.31 -25.55
C THR A 540 -12.95 -2.60 -26.58
N TYR A 541 -11.71 -2.23 -26.25
CA TYR A 541 -10.57 -2.50 -27.14
C TYR A 541 -10.19 -3.98 -27.11
N LYS A 542 -10.23 -4.59 -25.92
CA LYS A 542 -10.10 -6.02 -25.72
C LYS A 542 -11.46 -6.64 -25.42
N THR A 543 -11.73 -7.83 -25.94
CA THR A 543 -13.03 -8.48 -25.77
C THR A 543 -13.32 -8.77 -24.29
N GLU A 544 -12.30 -9.16 -23.53
CA GLU A 544 -12.38 -9.47 -22.09
C GLU A 544 -12.74 -8.26 -21.20
N ASP A 545 -12.41 -7.04 -21.63
CA ASP A 545 -12.70 -5.81 -20.87
C ASP A 545 -14.21 -5.57 -20.69
N ILE A 546 -15.06 -6.17 -21.54
CA ILE A 546 -16.52 -6.09 -21.37
C ILE A 546 -16.95 -6.79 -20.07
N ALA A 547 -16.32 -7.92 -19.75
CA ALA A 547 -16.57 -8.66 -18.52
C ALA A 547 -16.04 -7.89 -17.30
N TYR A 548 -14.87 -7.27 -17.44
CA TYR A 548 -14.29 -6.44 -16.37
C TYR A 548 -15.16 -5.23 -16.03
N SER A 549 -15.80 -4.62 -17.03
CA SER A 549 -16.74 -3.51 -16.82
C SER A 549 -17.96 -3.88 -15.98
N LEU A 550 -18.25 -5.17 -15.80
CA LEU A 550 -19.43 -5.69 -15.11
C LEU A 550 -19.13 -6.20 -13.69
N LEU A 551 -17.87 -6.40 -13.30
CA LEU A 551 -17.48 -7.07 -12.04
C LEU A 551 -18.21 -6.52 -10.81
N GLY A 552 -18.11 -5.22 -10.56
CA GLY A 552 -18.76 -4.59 -9.42
C GLY A 552 -20.28 -4.50 -9.50
N ILE A 553 -20.85 -4.48 -10.70
CA ILE A 553 -22.31 -4.49 -10.93
C ILE A 553 -22.93 -5.83 -10.48
N PHE A 554 -22.18 -6.91 -10.68
CA PHE A 554 -22.54 -8.25 -10.23
C PHE A 554 -22.04 -8.58 -8.82
N GLY A 555 -21.21 -7.73 -8.21
CA GLY A 555 -20.59 -8.02 -6.92
C GLY A 555 -19.63 -9.20 -6.98
N VAL A 556 -19.01 -9.42 -8.16
CA VAL A 556 -18.12 -10.56 -8.41
C VAL A 556 -16.68 -10.10 -8.22
N ASN A 557 -15.94 -10.86 -7.41
CA ASN A 557 -14.50 -10.70 -7.25
C ASN A 557 -13.78 -11.66 -8.18
N MET A 558 -12.72 -11.19 -8.83
CA MET A 558 -11.86 -12.02 -9.65
C MET A 558 -10.75 -12.62 -8.76
N ALA A 559 -10.76 -13.95 -8.60
CA ALA A 559 -9.69 -14.68 -7.93
C ALA A 559 -8.71 -15.21 -8.98
N MET A 560 -7.45 -14.78 -8.93
CA MET A 560 -6.37 -15.39 -9.73
C MET A 560 -5.75 -16.56 -8.95
N THR A 561 -6.42 -17.70 -8.89
CA THR A 561 -5.83 -18.94 -8.34
C THR A 561 -6.31 -20.18 -9.08
N CYS A 562 -5.34 -20.97 -9.55
CA CYS A 562 -5.52 -22.26 -10.22
C CYS A 562 -5.96 -23.35 -9.22
N VAL A 563 -7.14 -23.94 -9.43
CA VAL A 563 -7.53 -25.25 -8.86
C VAL A 563 -8.45 -25.97 -9.85
N LEU A 564 -8.24 -27.28 -10.03
CA LEU A 564 -8.96 -28.12 -11.00
C LEU A 564 -10.49 -28.15 -10.77
N GLN A 565 -11.28 -27.68 -11.75
CA GLN A 565 -12.75 -27.76 -11.82
C GLN A 565 -13.23 -28.12 -13.23
N PHE A 566 -14.44 -28.63 -13.41
CA PHE A 566 -15.02 -28.90 -14.74
C PHE A 566 -15.62 -27.60 -15.31
N HIS A 567 -15.47 -27.33 -16.62
CA HIS A 567 -15.77 -26.03 -17.23
C HIS A 567 -16.75 -26.10 -18.42
N GLY A 568 -17.65 -25.12 -18.52
CA GLY A 568 -18.48 -24.88 -19.70
C GLY A 568 -18.80 -23.38 -19.88
N ILE A 569 -18.85 -22.91 -21.13
CA ILE A 569 -19.18 -21.52 -21.50
C ILE A 569 -20.63 -21.48 -21.98
N LEU A 570 -21.48 -20.65 -21.34
CA LEU A 570 -22.92 -20.59 -21.66
C LEU A 570 -23.26 -19.65 -22.84
N ALA A 571 -22.54 -18.54 -23.02
CA ALA A 571 -22.81 -17.55 -24.08
C ALA A 571 -21.56 -16.73 -24.43
N HIS A 572 -21.47 -16.27 -25.68
CA HIS A 572 -20.32 -15.52 -26.19
C HIS A 572 -20.46 -14.01 -26.00
N SER A 573 -21.68 -13.50 -25.81
CA SER A 573 -21.92 -12.09 -25.54
C SER A 573 -23.19 -11.85 -24.70
N PRO A 574 -23.26 -10.72 -23.96
CA PRO A 574 -24.47 -10.33 -23.24
C PRO A 574 -25.73 -10.19 -24.13
N ALA A 575 -25.56 -9.93 -25.43
CA ALA A 575 -26.65 -9.76 -26.40
C ALA A 575 -27.47 -11.06 -26.61
N GLU A 576 -26.90 -12.23 -26.33
CA GLU A 576 -27.59 -13.52 -26.46
C GLU A 576 -28.66 -13.77 -25.39
N PHE A 577 -28.77 -12.90 -24.39
CA PHE A 577 -29.79 -12.94 -23.33
C PHE A 577 -30.92 -11.93 -23.52
N ALA A 578 -30.97 -11.23 -24.66
CA ALA A 578 -31.90 -10.13 -24.91
C ALA A 578 -33.39 -10.51 -24.71
N ASP A 579 -33.76 -11.77 -24.97
CA ASP A 579 -35.15 -12.26 -24.90
C ASP A 579 -35.49 -13.04 -23.62
N ALA A 580 -34.58 -13.13 -22.63
CA ALA A 580 -34.74 -13.94 -21.42
C ALA A 580 -35.64 -13.32 -20.31
N GLY A 581 -36.48 -12.36 -20.68
CA GLY A 581 -37.14 -11.41 -19.77
C GLY A 581 -38.19 -11.96 -18.80
N SER A 582 -38.55 -13.24 -18.85
CA SER A 582 -39.58 -13.85 -17.97
C SER A 582 -39.04 -14.61 -16.76
N LEU A 583 -37.71 -14.73 -16.60
CA LEU A 583 -37.09 -15.58 -15.58
C LEU A 583 -36.83 -14.81 -14.26
N GLU A 584 -37.21 -15.41 -13.13
CA GLU A 584 -36.94 -14.89 -11.78
C GLU A 584 -36.03 -15.85 -10.98
N LEU A 585 -35.25 -15.30 -10.04
CA LEU A 585 -34.30 -16.06 -9.21
C LEU A 585 -35.03 -16.80 -8.08
N SER A 586 -34.71 -18.08 -7.86
CA SER A 586 -35.24 -18.83 -6.71
C SER A 586 -34.39 -18.68 -5.43
N ARG A 587 -33.19 -18.07 -5.51
CA ARG A 587 -32.28 -17.77 -4.39
C ARG A 587 -31.51 -16.45 -4.58
N ASN A 588 -30.93 -15.91 -3.50
CA ASN A 588 -30.15 -14.66 -3.50
C ASN A 588 -28.88 -14.75 -4.37
N ALA A 589 -28.70 -13.82 -5.32
CA ALA A 589 -27.64 -13.82 -6.32
C ALA A 589 -26.24 -13.50 -5.79
N ILE A 590 -26.13 -12.83 -4.62
CA ILE A 590 -24.86 -12.31 -4.11
C ILE A 590 -23.97 -13.43 -3.52
N THR A 591 -24.56 -14.57 -3.17
CA THR A 591 -23.87 -15.68 -2.49
C THR A 591 -23.98 -16.98 -3.27
N ASN A 592 -23.96 -16.92 -4.62
CA ASN A 592 -24.07 -18.12 -5.43
C ASN A 592 -22.70 -18.56 -5.97
N PRO A 593 -21.98 -19.47 -5.28
CA PRO A 593 -20.64 -19.93 -5.67
C PRO A 593 -20.64 -20.74 -6.98
N ASP A 594 -21.83 -21.10 -7.47
CA ASP A 594 -22.03 -21.89 -8.67
C ASP A 594 -21.87 -21.09 -9.96
N PHE A 595 -21.58 -19.78 -9.91
CA PHE A 595 -21.43 -18.93 -11.10
C PHE A 595 -20.24 -17.97 -10.93
N THR A 596 -19.25 -18.09 -11.81
CA THR A 596 -18.01 -17.29 -11.82
C THR A 596 -17.87 -16.59 -13.16
N LEU A 597 -17.64 -15.29 -13.19
CA LEU A 597 -17.35 -14.58 -14.44
C LEU A 597 -15.86 -14.72 -14.77
N THR A 598 -15.53 -15.19 -15.98
CA THR A 598 -14.14 -15.30 -16.46
C THR A 598 -13.93 -14.44 -17.71
N ILE A 599 -12.67 -14.30 -18.13
CA ILE A 599 -12.29 -13.60 -19.37
C ILE A 599 -12.95 -14.19 -20.63
N ASN A 600 -13.43 -15.44 -20.56
CA ASN A 600 -14.06 -16.16 -21.65
C ASN A 600 -15.60 -16.25 -21.53
N GLY A 601 -16.21 -15.56 -20.55
CA GLY A 601 -17.66 -15.52 -20.33
C GLY A 601 -18.09 -15.99 -18.94
N LEU A 602 -19.40 -16.21 -18.77
CA LEU A 602 -19.95 -16.72 -17.51
C LEU A 602 -19.68 -18.23 -17.38
N LYS A 603 -18.78 -18.60 -16.45
CA LYS A 603 -18.47 -19.97 -16.05
C LYS A 603 -19.46 -20.42 -14.97
N ILE A 604 -19.96 -21.65 -15.10
CA ILE A 604 -20.94 -22.24 -14.16
C ILE A 604 -20.27 -23.39 -13.42
N ASN A 605 -20.19 -23.26 -12.10
CA ASN A 605 -19.73 -24.24 -11.12
C ASN A 605 -20.92 -24.89 -10.37
N ALA A 606 -22.05 -25.14 -11.03
CA ALA A 606 -23.23 -25.73 -10.41
C ALA A 606 -23.13 -27.26 -10.32
N GLN A 607 -23.58 -27.83 -9.20
CA GLN A 607 -23.68 -29.28 -9.04
C GLN A 607 -24.68 -29.86 -10.04
N VAL A 608 -24.19 -30.78 -10.87
CA VAL A 608 -25.03 -31.54 -11.81
C VAL A 608 -25.64 -32.74 -11.08
N ARG A 609 -26.94 -32.98 -11.25
CA ARG A 609 -27.66 -34.10 -10.63
C ARG A 609 -27.98 -35.18 -11.66
N ASN A 610 -27.95 -36.45 -11.26
CA ASN A 610 -28.36 -37.55 -12.13
C ASN A 610 -29.88 -37.53 -12.33
N ILE A 611 -30.34 -37.68 -13.58
CA ILE A 611 -31.75 -37.97 -13.85
C ILE A 611 -31.92 -39.50 -13.75
N PRO A 612 -32.77 -40.02 -12.84
CA PRO A 612 -33.00 -41.46 -12.69
C PRO A 612 -33.38 -42.12 -14.02
N ASP A 613 -32.86 -43.32 -14.29
CA ASP A 613 -33.11 -44.11 -15.50
C ASP A 613 -32.78 -43.41 -16.82
N SER A 614 -31.79 -42.50 -16.80
CA SER A 614 -31.37 -41.72 -17.97
C SER A 614 -29.86 -41.63 -18.11
N LYS A 615 -29.37 -41.57 -19.36
CA LYS A 615 -27.96 -41.27 -19.68
C LYS A 615 -27.62 -39.77 -19.52
N TYR A 616 -28.55 -38.97 -19.04
CA TYR A 616 -28.46 -37.52 -18.96
C TYR A 616 -28.41 -37.03 -17.51
N LEU A 617 -27.72 -35.91 -17.31
CA LEU A 617 -27.59 -35.17 -16.06
C LEU A 617 -28.43 -33.89 -16.14
N PHE A 618 -28.87 -33.36 -15.01
CA PHE A 618 -29.59 -32.08 -14.92
C PHE A 618 -28.76 -31.02 -14.21
N LEU A 619 -28.57 -29.87 -14.86
CA LEU A 619 -27.90 -28.69 -14.33
C LEU A 619 -28.94 -27.61 -14.02
N GLY A 620 -29.23 -27.41 -12.74
CA GLY A 620 -30.17 -26.38 -12.29
C GLY A 620 -29.55 -24.98 -12.37
N LEU A 621 -30.29 -24.01 -12.92
CA LEU A 621 -29.86 -22.61 -12.98
C LEU A 621 -30.39 -21.74 -11.83
N ASN A 622 -31.07 -22.36 -10.85
CA ASN A 622 -31.72 -21.69 -9.72
C ASN A 622 -32.61 -20.51 -10.15
N CYS A 623 -33.33 -20.68 -11.27
CA CYS A 623 -34.33 -19.75 -11.76
C CYS A 623 -35.65 -20.48 -12.03
N SER A 624 -36.77 -19.75 -11.97
CA SER A 624 -38.10 -20.23 -12.33
C SER A 624 -38.76 -19.25 -13.30
N ASP A 625 -39.68 -19.73 -14.13
CA ASP A 625 -40.51 -18.85 -14.94
C ASP A 625 -41.60 -18.24 -14.05
N ARG A 626 -41.94 -16.97 -14.31
CA ARG A 626 -42.96 -16.21 -13.57
C ARG A 626 -44.34 -16.88 -13.60
N SER A 627 -44.62 -17.71 -14.61
CA SER A 627 -45.88 -18.43 -14.77
C SER A 627 -45.99 -19.75 -13.99
N ASP A 628 -44.87 -20.37 -13.58
CA ASP A 628 -44.84 -21.80 -13.18
C ASP A 628 -44.62 -22.04 -11.68
N GLY A 629 -44.46 -20.97 -10.90
CA GLY A 629 -44.25 -21.02 -9.45
C GLY A 629 -42.83 -21.45 -9.03
N PRO A 630 -42.42 -21.17 -7.77
CA PRO A 630 -41.04 -21.33 -7.29
C PRO A 630 -40.58 -22.80 -7.12
N GLN A 631 -41.47 -23.77 -7.31
CA GLN A 631 -41.20 -25.20 -7.13
C GLN A 631 -40.60 -25.86 -8.38
N ASN A 632 -40.68 -25.21 -9.56
CA ASN A 632 -40.17 -25.74 -10.82
C ASN A 632 -38.91 -25.00 -11.26
N THR A 633 -37.76 -25.50 -10.81
CA THR A 633 -36.45 -24.97 -11.19
C THR A 633 -36.18 -25.24 -12.67
N ARG A 634 -35.82 -24.19 -13.42
CA ARG A 634 -35.39 -24.29 -14.81
C ARG A 634 -33.90 -24.63 -14.87
N GLY A 635 -33.53 -25.45 -15.86
CA GLY A 635 -32.17 -25.96 -16.01
C GLY A 635 -31.93 -26.60 -17.37
N PHE A 636 -30.76 -27.21 -17.53
CA PHE A 636 -30.34 -27.90 -18.74
C PHE A 636 -30.16 -29.40 -18.50
N THR A 637 -30.40 -30.21 -19.54
CA THR A 637 -30.14 -31.65 -19.53
C THR A 637 -28.87 -31.96 -20.33
N LEU A 638 -27.87 -32.59 -19.73
CA LEU A 638 -26.50 -32.75 -20.24
C LEU A 638 -26.18 -34.24 -20.45
N GLN A 639 -25.40 -34.61 -21.47
CA GLN A 639 -24.91 -35.99 -21.65
C GLN A 639 -23.39 -36.01 -21.54
N VAL A 640 -22.81 -36.97 -20.82
CA VAL A 640 -21.35 -37.10 -20.71
C VAL A 640 -20.81 -37.77 -21.98
N ILE A 641 -20.10 -37.03 -22.81
CA ILE A 641 -19.43 -37.53 -24.03
C ILE A 641 -18.11 -36.77 -24.20
N GLY A 642 -16.99 -37.47 -24.41
CA GLY A 642 -15.64 -36.89 -24.49
C GLY A 642 -15.41 -35.83 -25.59
N PHE A 643 -14.22 -35.22 -25.58
CA PHE A 643 -13.88 -33.96 -26.29
C PHE A 643 -14.09 -34.00 -27.81
N LYS A 644 -14.77 -32.97 -28.37
CA LYS A 644 -14.76 -32.63 -29.81
C LYS A 644 -14.69 -31.11 -29.99
N LYS A 645 -13.69 -30.65 -30.74
CA LYS A 645 -13.22 -29.26 -30.83
C LYS A 645 -14.18 -28.31 -31.58
N ASP A 646 -15.17 -28.85 -32.32
CA ASP A 646 -15.82 -28.08 -33.42
C ASP A 646 -17.37 -28.00 -33.39
N LYS A 647 -18.07 -28.20 -32.27
CA LYS A 647 -19.55 -28.07 -32.21
C LYS A 647 -20.07 -27.34 -30.96
N ARG A 648 -20.95 -26.33 -31.12
CA ARG A 648 -21.60 -25.52 -30.05
C ARG A 648 -23.04 -25.09 -30.42
N THR A 649 -23.91 -24.79 -29.43
CA THR A 649 -25.36 -24.53 -29.62
C THR A 649 -25.86 -23.27 -28.87
N LYS A 650 -26.89 -22.58 -29.42
CA LYS A 650 -27.49 -21.31 -28.93
C LYS A 650 -28.52 -21.47 -27.76
N PRO A 651 -28.77 -20.42 -26.94
CA PRO A 651 -29.53 -20.52 -25.66
C PRO A 651 -31.06 -20.56 -25.73
N SER A 652 -31.69 -20.49 -26.90
CA SER A 652 -33.13 -20.16 -27.04
C SER A 652 -34.12 -21.30 -26.72
N SER A 653 -33.82 -22.24 -25.82
CA SER A 653 -34.75 -23.33 -25.45
C SER A 653 -34.44 -23.92 -24.08
N LEU A 654 -34.98 -23.33 -23.01
CA LEU A 654 -34.91 -23.83 -21.63
C LEU A 654 -35.97 -24.93 -21.40
N THR A 655 -35.66 -25.97 -20.63
CA THR A 655 -36.57 -27.09 -20.32
C THR A 655 -37.02 -27.08 -18.85
N THR A 656 -38.14 -27.74 -18.56
CA THR A 656 -38.71 -27.91 -17.21
C THR A 656 -38.26 -29.23 -16.60
N GLU A 657 -38.03 -29.25 -15.28
CA GLU A 657 -37.86 -30.48 -14.50
C GLU A 657 -39.23 -31.19 -14.42
N LEU A 658 -39.36 -32.44 -14.90
CA LEU A 658 -40.63 -33.16 -14.88
C LEU A 658 -40.48 -34.58 -14.35
N GLY A 659 -41.32 -34.90 -13.36
CA GLY A 659 -41.43 -36.21 -12.74
C GLY A 659 -41.90 -37.33 -13.68
N SER A 660 -41.47 -38.54 -13.31
CA SER A 660 -42.05 -39.87 -13.61
C SER A 660 -42.54 -40.22 -15.02
N ARG A 661 -42.06 -39.56 -16.09
CA ARG A 661 -42.16 -40.09 -17.47
C ARG A 661 -40.81 -40.04 -18.19
N PRO A 662 -40.48 -41.04 -19.03
CA PRO A 662 -39.18 -41.11 -19.70
C PRO A 662 -39.04 -39.96 -20.71
N PHE A 663 -38.03 -39.13 -20.48
CA PHE A 663 -37.76 -37.89 -21.20
C PHE A 663 -36.81 -38.11 -22.39
N GLN A 664 -37.18 -37.60 -23.57
CA GLN A 664 -36.28 -37.47 -24.73
C GLN A 664 -35.92 -35.99 -24.93
N PRO A 665 -34.63 -35.60 -24.85
CA PRO A 665 -34.23 -34.20 -24.96
C PRO A 665 -34.35 -33.67 -26.39
N LYS A 666 -34.62 -32.37 -26.52
CA LYS A 666 -34.69 -31.69 -27.82
C LYS A 666 -33.32 -31.37 -28.44
N LYS A 667 -32.20 -31.42 -27.68
CA LYS A 667 -30.79 -31.34 -28.12
C LYS A 667 -29.82 -31.73 -26.99
N GLU A 668 -28.64 -32.25 -27.34
CA GLU A 668 -27.58 -32.75 -26.44
C GLU A 668 -26.45 -31.70 -26.22
N PHE A 669 -25.82 -31.69 -25.03
CA PHE A 669 -24.69 -30.82 -24.66
C PHE A 669 -23.45 -31.65 -24.29
N PHE A 670 -22.24 -31.10 -24.51
CA PHE A 670 -20.94 -31.77 -24.28
C PHE A 670 -20.12 -31.06 -23.19
N ILE A 671 -19.41 -31.80 -22.32
CA ILE A 671 -18.58 -31.27 -21.22
C ILE A 671 -17.24 -32.04 -21.14
N SER A 672 -16.13 -31.37 -20.80
CA SER A 672 -14.77 -31.93 -20.69
C SER A 672 -14.27 -32.03 -19.24
N ALA A 673 -13.34 -32.96 -18.98
CA ALA A 673 -12.74 -33.24 -17.68
C ALA A 673 -11.38 -32.56 -17.38
N ASP A 674 -10.71 -31.99 -18.38
CA ASP A 674 -9.34 -31.49 -18.20
C ASP A 674 -9.24 -30.00 -17.85
N ASN A 675 -8.25 -29.70 -17.00
CA ASN A 675 -8.00 -28.40 -16.36
C ASN A 675 -6.80 -27.64 -16.93
N THR A 676 -6.53 -27.79 -18.22
CA THR A 676 -5.50 -26.99 -18.87
C THR A 676 -6.04 -25.61 -19.22
N ASP A 677 -5.81 -24.67 -18.31
CA ASP A 677 -5.98 -23.22 -18.51
C ASP A 677 -4.77 -22.63 -19.28
N VAL A 678 -4.25 -23.34 -20.30
CA VAL A 678 -3.00 -22.98 -20.99
C VAL A 678 -3.19 -23.01 -22.52
N ASP A 679 -2.70 -21.95 -23.17
CA ASP A 679 -2.69 -21.63 -24.60
C ASP A 679 -3.97 -21.09 -25.26
N THR A 680 -4.11 -19.76 -25.20
CA THR A 680 -4.80 -18.98 -26.24
C THR A 680 -3.82 -18.25 -27.19
N GLU A 681 -2.51 -18.50 -27.11
CA GLU A 681 -1.50 -17.90 -28.02
C GLU A 681 -1.50 -18.46 -29.46
N HIS A 682 -2.44 -19.33 -29.81
CA HIS A 682 -2.55 -19.91 -31.16
C HIS A 682 -3.85 -19.58 -31.90
N LEU A 683 -4.54 -18.50 -31.55
CA LEU A 683 -5.55 -17.91 -32.44
C LEU A 683 -4.87 -16.97 -33.45
N ASP A 684 -4.82 -17.47 -34.67
CA ASP A 684 -4.36 -16.84 -35.91
C ASP A 684 -4.76 -15.35 -36.00
N ARG A 685 -3.76 -14.47 -36.15
CA ARG A 685 -3.88 -13.00 -36.22
C ARG A 685 -4.28 -12.51 -37.62
N SER A 686 -5.03 -13.30 -38.40
CA SER A 686 -5.30 -13.03 -39.82
C SER A 686 -6.60 -12.26 -40.13
N GLU A 687 -7.44 -11.91 -39.15
CA GLU A 687 -8.75 -11.27 -39.42
C GLU A 687 -8.92 -9.80 -38.98
N ASN A 688 -7.87 -9.13 -38.49
CA ASN A 688 -7.92 -7.68 -38.25
C ASN A 688 -7.59 -6.91 -39.54
N GLN A 689 -8.59 -6.69 -40.40
CA GLN A 689 -8.52 -5.65 -41.44
C GLN A 689 -9.66 -4.63 -41.31
N PRO A 690 -9.39 -3.33 -41.54
CA PRO A 690 -10.34 -2.26 -41.26
C PRO A 690 -11.50 -2.24 -42.27
N TRP A 691 -12.71 -2.12 -41.74
CA TRP A 691 -13.94 -1.92 -42.49
C TRP A 691 -14.34 -0.45 -42.48
N ARG A 692 -14.87 0.08 -43.59
CA ARG A 692 -15.49 1.42 -43.61
C ARG A 692 -17.00 1.28 -43.71
N ARG A 693 -17.71 2.02 -42.87
CA ARG A 693 -19.17 2.10 -42.90
C ARG A 693 -19.60 3.13 -43.95
N THR A 694 -20.41 2.72 -44.91
CA THR A 694 -21.13 3.62 -45.82
C THR A 694 -22.62 3.61 -45.46
N GLY A 695 -23.37 4.57 -46.02
CA GLY A 695 -24.77 4.81 -45.67
C GLY A 695 -25.72 3.61 -45.85
N THR A 696 -25.29 2.55 -46.53
CA THR A 696 -26.10 1.35 -46.79
C THR A 696 -25.43 0.03 -46.39
N GLY A 697 -24.24 0.04 -45.76
CA GLY A 697 -23.55 -1.20 -45.33
C GLY A 697 -22.06 -1.02 -45.00
N TRP A 698 -21.38 -2.12 -44.69
CA TRP A 698 -19.93 -2.16 -44.46
C TRP A 698 -19.21 -2.65 -45.73
N GLU A 699 -18.26 -1.87 -46.23
CA GLU A 699 -17.40 -2.26 -47.35
C GLU A 699 -15.96 -2.55 -46.88
N ARG A 700 -15.35 -3.57 -47.50
CA ARG A 700 -14.00 -4.05 -47.24
C ARG A 700 -13.01 -3.30 -48.15
N LEU A 701 -11.93 -2.75 -47.61
CA LEU A 701 -10.89 -2.08 -48.40
C LEU A 701 -10.03 -3.15 -49.12
N GLU A 702 -10.05 -3.20 -50.46
CA GLU A 702 -9.20 -4.13 -51.23
C GLU A 702 -7.74 -3.66 -51.37
N GLU A 703 -6.87 -4.65 -51.55
CA GLU A 703 -5.42 -4.70 -51.36
C GLU A 703 -4.55 -3.69 -52.12
N VAL A 704 -3.41 -3.32 -51.51
CA VAL A 704 -2.16 -3.09 -52.25
C VAL A 704 -1.03 -3.94 -51.64
N GLY A 705 -0.53 -4.89 -52.43
CA GLY A 705 0.91 -5.22 -52.47
C GLY A 705 1.44 -6.31 -51.55
N LYS A 706 1.64 -7.49 -52.14
CA LYS A 706 2.29 -8.69 -51.57
C LYS A 706 3.77 -8.50 -51.15
N THR A 707 4.22 -9.47 -50.33
CA THR A 707 5.54 -10.17 -50.31
C THR A 707 6.62 -9.69 -49.32
N ARG A 708 6.97 -10.53 -48.32
CA ARG A 708 8.17 -11.40 -48.33
C ARG A 708 8.28 -12.28 -47.07
N VAL A 709 8.52 -13.56 -47.33
CA VAL A 709 9.06 -14.58 -46.41
C VAL A 709 10.57 -14.42 -46.31
N LEU A 710 11.16 -14.55 -45.12
CA LEU A 710 12.49 -15.13 -44.92
C LEU A 710 12.52 -15.91 -43.59
N ALA A 711 13.13 -17.10 -43.67
CA ALA A 711 13.14 -18.17 -42.69
C ALA A 711 14.54 -18.42 -42.11
N GLY A 712 14.61 -19.17 -41.00
CA GLY A 712 15.83 -19.80 -40.45
C GLY A 712 16.49 -18.98 -39.33
N GLY A 713 17.01 -19.54 -38.23
CA GLY A 713 17.19 -20.92 -37.79
C GLY A 713 18.09 -20.92 -36.55
N ARG A 714 17.82 -21.84 -35.62
CA ARG A 714 18.69 -22.49 -34.60
C ARG A 714 19.58 -21.65 -33.65
N GLN A 715 19.38 -21.95 -32.35
CA GLN A 715 20.43 -22.00 -31.33
C GLN A 715 21.67 -22.77 -31.83
N GLN A 716 22.84 -22.21 -31.55
CA GLN A 716 24.15 -22.85 -31.70
C GLN A 716 24.41 -23.89 -30.60
N GLU A 717 25.07 -24.98 -30.96
CA GLU A 717 26.00 -25.73 -30.12
C GLU A 717 27.38 -25.77 -30.81
N TYR A 718 28.39 -25.43 -30.00
CA TYR A 718 29.82 -25.79 -29.94
C TYR A 718 30.86 -25.63 -31.08
N ASP A 719 32.04 -25.25 -30.57
CA ASP A 719 33.46 -25.32 -30.97
C ASP A 719 34.16 -24.25 -31.84
N ASP A 720 35.30 -23.82 -31.27
CA ASP A 720 36.33 -22.79 -31.53
C ASP A 720 35.99 -21.29 -31.44
#